data_AF-A0A524EXQ7-F1
#
_entry.id   AF-A0A524EXQ7-F1
#
_cell.length_a   1.000
_cell.length_b   1.000
_cell.length_c   1.000
_cell.angle_alpha   90.00
_cell.angle_beta   90.00
_cell.angle_gamma   90.00
#
_symmetry.space_group_name_H-M   'P 1'
#
loop_
_entity.id
_entity.type
_entity.pdbx_description
1 polymer ?
#
loop_
_entity_poly.entity_id
_entity_poly.type
_entity_poly.pdbx_seq_one_letter_code
_entity_poly.pdbx_strand_id
1 'polypeptide(L)'
;MKKIQKRRISILLTLFIASSFLMVLTYFPTVVAGPDIPTESEYNSWHWGVDVGDELYFGAEVIMKNMSSGEVVAMFRDIWIYNISSIENVTMEWLGFHEFSVVNSTRCYYDPDTMDLLAWTSPDEYAIFNFNESDPIKHRYRAGFSGIPQILPLNNSALELDILAPIINQTMYAPLSTMIFNAFDDYEYNLGANSLRFDNSSDGYYAYGEYYGNNGTLKYSEISILANMGDPMMINMTFQRVFDYDITDEVQWDLSVGESVYYDYYEGSSGVGEAYDLKLTITNITDYIVPTPFNSVDLEEDIPMVFQVVFADLYVWNGTGYELEETEFVMGASNNFYPMLFGGGTPPEFLMIMPTTATVEDLEFMWNEDKLRIWGAPLDNVAYNDNTELEFIISNSTGSEYIRGLVDKTTGLFKSLLALMGEIIYYELKDMTLVDWALEPGDTLHYKINENDYEDRVIRATIVAHYHYFANMTLLELDSGGLFTIPSDQPELQFFSVVLADFDIWNATSESWEFDEDEMVLGMANIYWPLSPLAFSMSYGFPILFPMGVIASDFSAFFDVYSSVYDDISYGTNYVTMTNTTLNRQLRLHFDSTSGITTYLGGWTRQPGSAPDDWSYTSVYPLIVEDPSLGVSEIDIQSVLVSDIEISVGFNTTSSFEYLYALYSFNPVNISLPNGTALCYFDQITTHPSMISGNITLTITLPLSINLATTHLYLFAWNVSGSSTWEIAPPEAYEINGTTNSIIVQYPAFSADSLIFALSYESLLPGPLTLTSDATSPDIDGNFTLTWTTSLDADNYSVYLYSGYINSINGSLNLLADEITDLNLELTGYTDGTYYFIVVSHNYYGDTLSNCIQINVTLSSTTPTSGIPGYHLAFILLSMLSITLILIKSKFKDYHN
;
A
#
# COMPACT_ATOMS: atom_id res chain seq x y z
N MET A 1 -11.57 -45.77 -13.49
CA MET A 1 -11.14 -47.19 -13.59
C MET A 1 -9.67 -47.42 -14.01
N LYS A 2 -8.81 -46.39 -14.11
CA LYS A 2 -7.34 -46.54 -14.29
C LYS A 2 -6.52 -46.43 -12.98
N LYS A 3 -7.17 -46.21 -11.82
CA LYS A 3 -6.52 -46.07 -10.49
C LYS A 3 -6.35 -47.37 -9.69
N ILE A 4 -6.85 -48.52 -10.18
CA ILE A 4 -6.79 -49.82 -9.46
C ILE A 4 -5.72 -50.78 -10.04
N GLN A 5 -5.16 -50.50 -11.21
CA GLN A 5 -4.10 -51.32 -11.82
C GLN A 5 -2.67 -50.93 -11.37
N LYS A 6 -2.42 -49.67 -10.97
CA LYS A 6 -1.09 -49.23 -10.48
C LYS A 6 -0.74 -49.73 -9.07
N ARG A 7 -1.74 -49.97 -8.20
CA ARG A 7 -1.52 -50.49 -6.84
C ARG A 7 -1.21 -52.00 -6.77
N ARG A 8 -1.58 -52.79 -7.80
CA ARG A 8 -1.28 -54.23 -7.81
C ARG A 8 0.12 -54.57 -8.35
N ILE A 9 0.71 -53.70 -9.17
CA ILE A 9 2.07 -53.87 -9.69
C ILE A 9 3.10 -53.40 -8.68
N SER A 10 2.83 -52.32 -7.93
CA SER A 10 3.72 -51.85 -6.86
C SER A 10 3.82 -52.86 -5.69
N ILE A 11 2.72 -53.47 -5.24
CA ILE A 11 2.75 -54.47 -4.14
C ILE A 11 3.43 -55.79 -4.56
N LEU A 12 3.33 -56.20 -5.82
CA LEU A 12 4.03 -57.39 -6.33
C LEU A 12 5.53 -57.14 -6.58
N LEU A 13 5.92 -55.91 -6.94
CA LEU A 13 7.33 -55.54 -7.08
C LEU A 13 8.01 -55.40 -5.71
N THR A 14 7.32 -54.85 -4.71
CA THR A 14 7.83 -54.78 -3.33
C THR A 14 7.96 -56.17 -2.68
N LEU A 15 7.08 -57.14 -2.99
CA LEU A 15 7.20 -58.52 -2.50
C LEU A 15 8.27 -59.36 -3.24
N PHE A 16 8.58 -59.03 -4.49
CA PHE A 16 9.65 -59.70 -5.26
C PHE A 16 11.04 -59.14 -4.92
N ILE A 17 11.14 -57.85 -4.58
CA ILE A 17 12.38 -57.21 -4.10
C ILE A 17 12.65 -57.60 -2.64
N ALA A 18 11.62 -57.68 -1.78
CA ALA A 18 11.78 -58.09 -0.37
C ALA A 18 12.14 -59.59 -0.19
N SER A 19 11.80 -60.47 -1.14
CA SER A 19 12.22 -61.89 -1.09
C SER A 19 13.58 -62.15 -1.72
N SER A 20 14.07 -61.23 -2.56
CA SER A 20 15.41 -61.30 -3.16
C SER A 20 16.50 -60.68 -2.26
N PHE A 21 16.13 -59.74 -1.39
CA PHE A 21 17.04 -59.13 -0.41
C PHE A 21 17.31 -60.00 0.83
N LEU A 22 16.41 -60.94 1.16
CA LEU A 22 16.60 -61.80 2.34
C LEU A 22 17.52 -63.02 2.09
N MET A 23 18.01 -63.24 0.87
CA MET A 23 18.84 -64.40 0.52
C MET A 23 20.27 -64.06 0.09
N VAL A 24 20.66 -62.77 0.11
CA VAL A 24 22.03 -62.31 -0.21
C VAL A 24 22.73 -61.69 1.01
N LEU A 25 22.03 -61.45 2.12
CA LEU A 25 22.59 -60.93 3.38
C LEU A 25 23.30 -61.98 4.28
N THR A 26 23.81 -63.09 3.72
CA THR A 26 24.58 -64.08 4.52
C THR A 26 25.94 -64.47 3.94
N TYR A 27 26.44 -63.79 2.91
CA TYR A 27 27.79 -64.04 2.39
C TYR A 27 28.45 -62.77 1.85
N PHE A 28 28.65 -61.79 2.74
CA PHE A 28 29.80 -60.90 2.62
C PHE A 28 30.75 -61.25 3.76
N PRO A 29 32.05 -61.51 3.49
CA PRO A 29 33.01 -61.65 4.56
C PRO A 29 33.06 -60.32 5.31
N THR A 30 32.67 -60.32 6.59
CA THR A 30 33.00 -59.22 7.49
C THR A 30 34.51 -58.99 7.41
N VAL A 31 34.92 -57.78 7.06
CA VAL A 31 36.33 -57.39 7.10
C VAL A 31 36.72 -57.34 8.58
N VAL A 32 37.41 -58.38 9.04
CA VAL A 32 37.88 -58.49 10.41
C VAL A 32 39.00 -57.48 10.61
N ALA A 33 38.89 -56.68 11.68
CA ALA A 33 39.93 -55.74 12.06
C ALA A 33 41.13 -56.52 12.65
N GLY A 34 42.20 -56.68 11.86
CA GLY A 34 43.51 -57.15 12.32
C GLY A 34 44.00 -58.52 11.79
N PRO A 35 45.30 -58.84 11.95
CA PRO A 35 45.91 -60.10 11.52
C PRO A 35 45.74 -61.21 12.59
N ASP A 36 45.55 -62.45 12.14
CA ASP A 36 45.72 -63.74 12.85
C ASP A 36 45.67 -63.69 14.39
N ILE A 37 44.55 -63.25 14.95
CA ILE A 37 44.18 -63.60 16.32
C ILE A 37 43.69 -65.07 16.29
N PRO A 38 44.13 -65.94 17.22
CA PRO A 38 43.70 -67.33 17.24
C PRO A 38 42.18 -67.44 17.14
N THR A 39 41.70 -68.29 16.21
CA THR A 39 40.27 -68.48 15.86
C THR A 39 39.35 -68.85 17.02
N GLU A 40 39.89 -69.06 18.23
CA GLU A 40 39.16 -69.45 19.45
C GLU A 40 39.09 -68.35 20.54
N SER A 41 39.60 -67.12 20.33
CA SER A 41 39.41 -66.04 21.32
C SER A 41 37.97 -65.50 21.30
N GLU A 42 37.36 -65.30 22.47
CA GLU A 42 36.04 -64.67 22.64
C GLU A 42 36.02 -63.20 22.20
N TYR A 43 37.21 -62.61 22.00
CA TYR A 43 37.44 -61.24 21.55
C TYR A 43 37.72 -61.13 20.03
N ASN A 44 37.47 -62.19 19.25
CA ASN A 44 37.90 -62.33 17.85
C ASN A 44 36.87 -61.85 16.80
N SER A 45 35.97 -60.96 17.17
CA SER A 45 34.86 -60.53 16.29
C SER A 45 34.79 -59.01 16.12
N TRP A 46 35.89 -58.29 16.37
CA TRP A 46 35.97 -56.87 16.13
C TRP A 46 35.93 -56.55 14.63
N HIS A 47 35.01 -55.69 14.24
CA HIS A 47 34.84 -55.21 12.88
C HIS A 47 34.27 -53.79 12.91
N TRP A 48 34.37 -53.08 11.79
CA TRP A 48 33.65 -51.85 11.58
C TRP A 48 32.23 -52.19 11.14
N GLY A 49 31.21 -51.54 11.70
CA GLY A 49 29.82 -51.72 11.28
C GLY A 49 29.46 -50.99 9.98
N VAL A 50 30.47 -50.63 9.18
CA VAL A 50 30.36 -49.99 7.88
C VAL A 50 31.21 -50.75 6.86
N ASP A 51 30.83 -50.66 5.60
CA ASP A 51 31.52 -51.25 4.46
C ASP A 51 32.12 -50.16 3.54
N VAL A 52 33.05 -50.55 2.67
CA VAL A 52 33.59 -49.64 1.64
C VAL A 52 32.48 -49.23 0.67
N GLY A 53 32.31 -47.93 0.48
CA GLY A 53 31.23 -47.32 -0.28
C GLY A 53 30.06 -46.84 0.56
N ASP A 54 30.01 -47.16 1.86
CA ASP A 54 29.00 -46.59 2.76
C ASP A 54 29.16 -45.07 2.87
N GLU A 55 28.03 -44.37 2.97
CA GLU A 55 27.98 -42.92 3.04
C GLU A 55 27.47 -42.47 4.41
N LEU A 56 28.18 -41.49 4.98
CA LEU A 56 27.90 -40.95 6.29
C LEU A 56 27.61 -39.45 6.24
N TYR A 57 26.39 -39.07 6.61
CA TYR A 57 25.89 -37.69 6.59
C TYR A 57 25.68 -37.16 7.99
N PHE A 58 26.20 -35.97 8.27
CA PHE A 58 26.01 -35.30 9.56
C PHE A 58 25.65 -33.84 9.34
N GLY A 59 24.51 -33.40 9.88
CA GLY A 59 24.31 -31.97 10.12
C GLY A 59 25.24 -31.55 11.24
N ALA A 60 26.08 -30.55 10.99
CA ALA A 60 27.07 -30.04 11.92
C ALA A 60 26.76 -28.57 12.23
N GLU A 61 26.71 -28.21 13.51
CA GLU A 61 26.71 -26.81 13.97
C GLU A 61 27.99 -26.58 14.77
N VAL A 62 28.76 -25.55 14.43
CA VAL A 62 30.05 -25.23 15.05
C VAL A 62 30.04 -23.78 15.51
N ILE A 63 30.45 -23.54 16.76
CA ILE A 63 30.67 -22.21 17.34
C ILE A 63 32.04 -22.20 18.03
N MET A 64 32.95 -21.35 17.56
CA MET A 64 34.30 -21.19 18.10
C MET A 64 34.43 -19.84 18.79
N LYS A 65 34.92 -19.82 20.03
CA LYS A 65 35.14 -18.60 20.82
C LYS A 65 36.59 -18.47 21.26
N ASN A 66 37.20 -17.30 21.12
CA ASN A 66 38.48 -17.02 21.75
C ASN A 66 38.29 -16.96 23.27
N MET A 67 39.01 -17.79 24.02
CA MET A 67 38.84 -17.86 25.48
C MET A 67 39.27 -16.61 26.22
N SER A 68 40.22 -15.87 25.65
CA SER A 68 40.78 -14.68 26.32
C SER A 68 39.85 -13.48 26.15
N SER A 69 39.24 -13.31 24.98
CA SER A 69 38.32 -12.19 24.70
C SER A 69 36.84 -12.55 24.91
N GLY A 70 36.47 -13.83 24.81
CA GLY A 70 35.09 -14.32 24.78
C GLY A 70 34.41 -14.19 23.41
N GLU A 71 35.11 -13.64 22.42
CA GLU A 71 34.62 -13.32 21.08
C GLU A 71 34.44 -14.57 20.20
N VAL A 72 33.35 -14.67 19.45
CA VAL A 72 33.15 -15.77 18.49
C VAL A 72 34.04 -15.58 17.26
N VAL A 73 34.95 -16.49 16.98
CA VAL A 73 35.85 -16.38 15.81
C VAL A 73 35.32 -17.10 14.58
N ALA A 74 34.45 -18.10 14.76
CA ALA A 74 33.77 -18.82 13.69
C ALA A 74 32.43 -19.35 14.19
N MET A 75 31.41 -19.34 13.34
CA MET A 75 30.10 -19.90 13.63
C MET A 75 29.46 -20.35 12.32
N PHE A 76 29.02 -21.60 12.20
CA PHE A 76 28.40 -22.10 10.96
C PHE A 76 27.59 -23.38 11.16
N ARG A 77 26.66 -23.62 10.23
CA ARG A 77 25.97 -24.88 9.99
C ARG A 77 26.38 -25.45 8.65
N ASP A 78 26.57 -26.76 8.59
CA ASP A 78 27.01 -27.46 7.37
C ASP A 78 26.51 -28.91 7.36
N ILE A 79 26.52 -29.53 6.18
CA ILE A 79 26.36 -30.98 6.04
C ILE A 79 27.70 -31.63 5.74
N TRP A 80 28.13 -32.53 6.62
CA TRP A 80 29.37 -33.27 6.46
C TRP A 80 29.07 -34.63 5.88
N ILE A 81 29.51 -34.84 4.64
CA ILE A 81 29.32 -36.08 3.90
C ILE A 81 30.66 -36.81 3.83
N TYR A 82 30.68 -38.06 4.29
CA TYR A 82 31.85 -38.92 4.23
C TYR A 82 31.53 -40.21 3.48
N ASN A 83 32.27 -40.52 2.43
CA ASN A 83 32.24 -41.82 1.78
C ASN A 83 33.36 -42.71 2.32
N ILE A 84 33.04 -43.90 2.82
CA ILE A 84 34.05 -44.86 3.31
C ILE A 84 34.84 -45.40 2.11
N SER A 85 36.04 -44.86 1.91
CA SER A 85 36.83 -45.10 0.69
C SER A 85 37.68 -46.37 0.77
N SER A 86 38.10 -46.77 1.97
CA SER A 86 38.79 -48.04 2.20
C SER A 86 38.75 -48.48 3.66
N ILE A 87 38.85 -49.80 3.87
CA ILE A 87 39.11 -50.41 5.17
C ILE A 87 40.33 -51.31 4.99
N GLU A 88 41.45 -50.95 5.60
CA GLU A 88 42.73 -51.65 5.40
C GLU A 88 43.47 -51.88 6.71
N ASN A 89 44.35 -52.88 6.73
CA ASN A 89 45.25 -53.09 7.85
C ASN A 89 46.59 -52.40 7.57
N VAL A 90 47.01 -51.52 8.45
CA VAL A 90 48.29 -50.80 8.36
C VAL A 90 49.18 -51.12 9.55
N THR A 91 50.48 -51.28 9.30
CA THR A 91 51.47 -51.33 10.39
C THR A 91 52.06 -49.95 10.59
N MET A 92 51.88 -49.36 11.78
CA MET A 92 52.44 -48.05 12.09
C MET A 92 53.03 -47.98 13.50
N GLU A 93 53.96 -47.04 13.69
CA GLU A 93 54.56 -46.75 14.99
C GLU A 93 53.70 -45.72 15.73
N TRP A 94 52.72 -46.19 16.51
CA TRP A 94 51.88 -45.36 17.36
C TRP A 94 51.65 -46.05 18.70
N LEU A 95 52.25 -45.48 19.77
CA LEU A 95 52.34 -46.13 21.08
C LEU A 95 52.94 -47.56 20.99
N GLY A 96 53.90 -47.75 20.08
CA GLY A 96 54.53 -49.01 19.69
C GLY A 96 54.28 -49.39 18.22
N PHE A 97 54.97 -50.41 17.72
CA PHE A 97 54.73 -50.96 16.37
C PHE A 97 53.58 -51.96 16.44
N HIS A 98 52.44 -51.61 15.84
CA HIS A 98 51.23 -52.45 15.83
C HIS A 98 50.58 -52.46 14.45
N GLU A 99 49.81 -53.50 14.19
CA GLU A 99 48.94 -53.59 13.02
C GLU A 99 47.54 -53.11 13.41
N PHE A 100 47.04 -52.07 12.74
CA PHE A 100 45.74 -51.46 13.00
C PHE A 100 44.83 -51.66 11.82
N SER A 101 43.54 -51.81 12.08
CA SER A 101 42.50 -51.63 11.07
C SER A 101 42.17 -50.15 10.98
N VAL A 102 42.36 -49.58 9.79
CA VAL A 102 42.08 -48.18 9.46
C VAL A 102 40.87 -48.13 8.55
N VAL A 103 39.90 -47.32 8.93
CA VAL A 103 38.84 -46.83 8.05
C VAL A 103 39.33 -45.50 7.49
N ASN A 104 39.48 -45.42 6.18
CA ASN A 104 39.67 -44.15 5.50
C ASN A 104 38.33 -43.68 4.92
N SER A 105 38.10 -42.38 4.93
CA SER A 105 36.95 -41.78 4.28
C SER A 105 37.37 -40.61 3.40
N THR A 106 36.53 -40.30 2.43
CA THR A 106 36.66 -39.13 1.57
C THR A 106 35.53 -38.18 1.93
N ARG A 107 35.83 -36.91 2.21
CA ARG A 107 34.78 -35.90 2.36
C ARG A 107 34.21 -35.63 0.97
N CYS A 108 32.89 -35.60 0.87
CA CYS A 108 32.18 -35.35 -0.37
C CYS A 108 31.28 -34.11 -0.25
N TYR A 109 30.79 -33.62 -1.39
CA TYR A 109 29.67 -32.69 -1.48
C TYR A 109 28.66 -33.24 -2.48
N TYR A 110 27.41 -32.81 -2.36
CA TYR A 110 26.36 -33.16 -3.31
C TYR A 110 26.39 -32.21 -4.51
N ASP A 111 26.37 -32.78 -5.72
CA ASP A 111 26.24 -32.03 -6.96
C ASP A 111 24.82 -32.20 -7.54
N PRO A 112 23.97 -31.17 -7.50
CA PRO A 112 22.59 -31.26 -7.99
C PRO A 112 22.50 -31.46 -9.51
N ASP A 113 23.52 -31.09 -10.28
CA ASP A 113 23.51 -31.25 -11.74
C ASP A 113 23.70 -32.71 -12.15
N THR A 114 24.58 -33.42 -11.44
CA THR A 114 24.89 -34.83 -11.71
C THR A 114 24.07 -35.80 -10.86
N MET A 115 23.45 -35.32 -9.78
CA MET A 115 22.81 -36.13 -8.74
C MET A 115 23.77 -37.13 -8.09
N ASP A 116 25.08 -36.83 -8.08
CA ASP A 116 26.15 -37.68 -7.57
C ASP A 116 26.87 -36.98 -6.39
N LEU A 117 27.50 -37.78 -5.52
CA LEU A 117 28.45 -37.27 -4.54
C LEU A 117 29.83 -37.14 -5.16
N LEU A 118 30.38 -35.94 -5.13
CA LEU A 118 31.72 -35.65 -5.64
C LEU A 118 32.72 -35.55 -4.49
N ALA A 119 33.91 -36.09 -4.68
CA ALA A 119 34.99 -36.01 -3.70
C ALA A 119 35.48 -34.56 -3.55
N TRP A 120 35.47 -34.05 -2.32
CA TRP A 120 36.05 -32.76 -1.94
C TRP A 120 37.53 -32.92 -1.56
N THR A 121 37.85 -33.92 -0.73
CA THR A 121 39.22 -34.19 -0.27
C THR A 121 39.79 -35.48 -0.85
N SER A 122 41.09 -35.71 -0.63
CA SER A 122 41.65 -37.06 -0.74
C SER A 122 41.10 -37.97 0.38
N PRO A 123 41.11 -39.30 0.17
CA PRO A 123 40.94 -40.26 1.26
C PRO A 123 41.87 -39.95 2.44
N ASP A 124 41.30 -39.77 3.63
CA ASP A 124 42.02 -39.50 4.88
C ASP A 124 41.60 -40.49 5.98
N GLU A 125 42.45 -40.64 7.00
CA GLU A 125 42.17 -41.52 8.15
C GLU A 125 40.93 -41.02 8.91
N TYR A 126 39.88 -41.83 8.89
CA TYR A 126 38.60 -41.54 9.56
C TYR A 126 38.56 -42.14 10.97
N ALA A 127 38.95 -43.40 11.10
CA ALA A 127 39.09 -44.09 12.37
C ALA A 127 40.13 -45.21 12.30
N ILE A 128 40.83 -45.46 13.41
CA ILE A 128 41.83 -46.52 13.52
C ILE A 128 41.62 -47.30 14.81
N PHE A 129 41.66 -48.63 14.71
CA PHE A 129 41.47 -49.54 15.83
C PHE A 129 42.46 -50.70 15.79
N ASN A 130 43.03 -51.03 16.95
CA ASN A 130 43.84 -52.23 17.14
C ASN A 130 43.43 -52.93 18.43
N PHE A 131 43.46 -54.26 18.38
CA PHE A 131 43.38 -55.13 19.55
C PHE A 131 44.58 -56.08 19.57
N ASN A 132 45.27 -56.16 20.71
CA ASN A 132 46.41 -57.04 20.93
C ASN A 132 46.47 -57.48 22.40
N GLU A 133 46.02 -58.70 22.70
CA GLU A 133 46.02 -59.25 24.07
C GLU A 133 47.41 -59.32 24.73
N SER A 134 48.48 -59.37 23.92
CA SER A 134 49.86 -59.47 24.39
C SER A 134 50.48 -58.12 24.78
N ASP A 135 49.82 -57.01 24.41
CA ASP A 135 50.28 -55.66 24.71
C ASP A 135 49.75 -55.17 26.07
N PRO A 136 50.55 -54.42 26.87
CA PRO A 136 50.06 -53.74 28.07
C PRO A 136 48.83 -52.85 27.85
N ILE A 137 48.73 -52.19 26.70
CA ILE A 137 47.57 -51.46 26.20
C ILE A 137 46.90 -52.36 25.17
N LYS A 138 45.95 -53.16 25.63
CA LYS A 138 45.32 -54.21 24.81
C LYS A 138 44.51 -53.68 23.64
N HIS A 139 44.01 -52.47 23.73
CA HIS A 139 43.22 -51.87 22.66
C HIS A 139 43.68 -50.45 22.44
N ARG A 140 43.68 -50.03 21.18
CA ARG A 140 44.00 -48.67 20.78
C ARG A 140 42.94 -48.20 19.82
N TYR A 141 42.46 -46.98 20.04
CA TYR A 141 41.51 -46.30 19.19
C TYR A 141 41.93 -44.85 18.99
N ARG A 142 41.81 -44.36 17.76
CA ARG A 142 41.85 -42.93 17.41
C ARG A 142 40.85 -42.67 16.29
N ALA A 143 40.19 -41.52 16.35
CA ALA A 143 39.41 -40.98 15.23
C ALA A 143 40.15 -39.79 14.61
N GLY A 144 39.70 -39.39 13.42
CA GLY A 144 40.07 -38.10 12.83
C GLY A 144 39.72 -36.90 13.72
N PHE A 145 39.91 -35.69 13.19
CA PHE A 145 39.84 -34.43 13.95
C PHE A 145 38.41 -33.94 14.25
N SER A 146 37.51 -34.79 14.72
CA SER A 146 36.09 -34.48 14.96
C SER A 146 35.72 -34.22 16.43
N GLY A 147 36.69 -34.28 17.36
CA GLY A 147 36.45 -34.08 18.80
C GLY A 147 35.66 -35.21 19.50
N ILE A 148 34.89 -36.02 18.75
CA ILE A 148 34.20 -37.24 19.18
C ILE A 148 34.37 -38.32 18.09
N PRO A 149 34.50 -39.60 18.43
CA PRO A 149 34.47 -40.69 17.44
C PRO A 149 33.18 -40.66 16.61
N GLN A 150 33.28 -40.61 15.28
CA GLN A 150 32.10 -40.68 14.40
C GLN A 150 31.68 -42.12 14.06
N ILE A 151 32.59 -43.09 14.27
CA ILE A 151 32.34 -44.51 14.14
C ILE A 151 33.06 -45.28 15.25
N LEU A 152 32.43 -46.30 15.81
CA LEU A 152 33.00 -47.19 16.81
C LEU A 152 33.03 -48.63 16.28
N PRO A 153 34.07 -49.41 16.61
CA PRO A 153 34.13 -50.81 16.22
C PRO A 153 33.12 -51.62 17.04
N LEU A 154 32.60 -52.70 16.44
CA LEU A 154 31.63 -53.61 17.05
C LEU A 154 32.31 -54.93 17.41
N ASN A 155 31.92 -55.54 18.52
CA ASN A 155 32.31 -56.90 18.89
C ASN A 155 31.08 -57.82 18.85
N ASN A 156 31.14 -58.92 18.08
CA ASN A 156 30.02 -59.88 17.94
C ASN A 156 28.66 -59.22 17.59
N SER A 157 28.70 -58.13 16.81
CA SER A 157 27.54 -57.30 16.41
C SER A 157 26.93 -56.41 17.50
N ALA A 158 27.60 -56.22 18.63
CA ALA A 158 27.19 -55.30 19.69
C ALA A 158 28.25 -54.22 19.94
N LEU A 159 27.78 -53.05 20.36
CA LEU A 159 28.63 -51.96 20.79
C LEU A 159 29.03 -52.15 22.27
N GLU A 160 30.28 -52.48 22.54
CA GLU A 160 30.81 -52.73 23.89
C GLU A 160 31.37 -51.44 24.51
N LEU A 161 30.47 -50.50 24.84
CA LEU A 161 30.85 -49.17 25.34
C LEU A 161 31.62 -49.18 26.67
N ASP A 162 31.38 -50.18 27.51
CA ASP A 162 32.10 -50.40 28.77
C ASP A 162 33.59 -50.73 28.54
N ILE A 163 33.90 -51.35 27.40
CA ILE A 163 35.27 -51.61 26.94
C ILE A 163 35.81 -50.40 26.17
N LEU A 164 35.03 -49.80 25.27
CA LEU A 164 35.49 -48.72 24.38
C LEU A 164 35.76 -47.39 25.10
N ALA A 165 34.94 -47.00 26.08
CA ALA A 165 35.11 -45.74 26.79
C ALA A 165 36.52 -45.55 27.41
N PRO A 166 37.05 -46.50 28.22
CA PRO A 166 38.41 -46.36 28.76
C PRO A 166 39.49 -46.35 27.67
N ILE A 167 39.28 -47.08 26.56
CA ILE A 167 40.23 -47.15 25.44
C ILE A 167 40.31 -45.78 24.76
N ILE A 168 39.17 -45.21 24.38
CA ILE A 168 39.08 -43.90 23.74
C ILE A 168 39.72 -42.84 24.64
N ASN A 169 39.43 -42.83 25.94
CA ASN A 169 40.06 -41.88 26.85
C ASN A 169 41.59 -42.03 26.89
N GLN A 170 42.08 -43.26 27.03
CA GLN A 170 43.51 -43.54 27.18
C GLN A 170 44.32 -43.31 25.90
N THR A 171 43.76 -43.65 24.73
CA THR A 171 44.52 -43.71 23.47
C THR A 171 44.18 -42.59 22.50
N MET A 172 43.00 -41.98 22.57
CA MET A 172 42.66 -40.82 21.75
C MET A 172 42.80 -39.53 22.54
N TYR A 173 42.01 -39.35 23.60
CA TYR A 173 41.94 -38.06 24.29
C TYR A 173 43.18 -37.74 25.10
N ALA A 174 43.74 -38.68 25.86
CA ALA A 174 44.95 -38.40 26.64
C ALA A 174 46.13 -37.94 25.76
N PRO A 175 46.46 -38.58 24.62
CA PRO A 175 47.47 -38.05 23.71
C PRO A 175 47.09 -36.69 23.09
N LEU A 176 45.86 -36.56 22.57
CA LEU A 176 45.39 -35.31 21.95
C LEU A 176 45.37 -34.15 22.95
N SER A 177 45.16 -34.41 24.23
CA SER A 177 45.14 -33.37 25.27
C SER A 177 46.50 -32.70 25.49
N THR A 178 47.59 -33.35 25.08
CA THR A 178 48.94 -32.77 25.16
C THR A 178 49.28 -31.91 23.95
N MET A 179 48.47 -32.01 22.89
CA MET A 179 48.75 -31.41 21.59
C MET A 179 47.74 -30.32 21.24
N ILE A 180 46.44 -30.60 21.40
CA ILE A 180 45.38 -29.83 20.75
C ILE A 180 44.30 -29.41 21.73
N PHE A 181 43.71 -30.32 22.51
CA PHE A 181 42.56 -30.00 23.38
C PHE A 181 42.85 -30.11 24.89
N ASN A 182 41.88 -29.82 25.76
CA ASN A 182 41.99 -30.10 27.20
C ASN A 182 41.93 -31.62 27.48
N ALA A 183 42.44 -32.03 28.65
CA ALA A 183 42.39 -33.43 29.08
C ALA A 183 41.03 -33.78 29.67
N PHE A 184 40.48 -34.95 29.33
CA PHE A 184 39.31 -35.52 30.02
C PHE A 184 39.78 -36.43 31.15
N ASP A 185 39.29 -36.18 32.36
CA ASP A 185 39.67 -36.93 33.57
C ASP A 185 38.56 -37.84 34.08
N ASP A 186 37.36 -37.73 33.52
CA ASP A 186 36.22 -38.61 33.77
C ASP A 186 35.57 -39.09 32.47
N TYR A 187 34.94 -40.25 32.52
CA TYR A 187 34.14 -40.78 31.42
C TYR A 187 33.04 -41.69 31.93
N GLU A 188 31.87 -41.58 31.31
CA GLU A 188 30.70 -42.43 31.57
C GLU A 188 30.16 -43.02 30.27
N TYR A 189 29.46 -44.14 30.41
CA TYR A 189 28.78 -44.80 29.31
C TYR A 189 27.38 -45.24 29.73
N ASN A 190 26.45 -45.24 28.78
CA ASN A 190 25.09 -45.70 28.99
C ASN A 190 24.72 -46.71 27.91
N LEU A 191 24.74 -48.01 28.27
CA LEU A 191 24.36 -49.10 27.36
C LEU A 191 22.91 -49.02 26.89
N GLY A 192 22.01 -48.43 27.67
CA GLY A 192 20.60 -48.29 27.30
C GLY A 192 20.38 -47.23 26.21
N ALA A 193 21.19 -46.17 26.22
CA ALA A 193 21.17 -45.11 25.22
C ALA A 193 22.22 -45.29 24.11
N ASN A 194 23.11 -46.28 24.23
CA ASN A 194 24.32 -46.43 23.44
C ASN A 194 25.14 -45.12 23.38
N SER A 195 25.37 -44.50 24.53
CA SER A 195 26.07 -43.21 24.60
C SER A 195 27.34 -43.25 25.43
N LEU A 196 28.28 -42.38 25.06
CA LEU A 196 29.54 -42.09 25.73
C LEU A 196 29.56 -40.62 26.13
N ARG A 197 30.13 -40.33 27.29
CA ARG A 197 30.44 -38.97 27.72
C ARG A 197 31.84 -38.95 28.31
N PHE A 198 32.61 -37.95 27.93
CA PHE A 198 33.92 -37.65 28.48
C PHE A 198 33.84 -36.26 29.08
N ASP A 199 34.23 -36.11 30.33
CA ASP A 199 34.16 -34.83 31.04
C ASP A 199 35.55 -34.46 31.56
N ASN A 200 35.80 -33.16 31.61
CA ASN A 200 36.87 -32.59 32.40
C ASN A 200 36.25 -31.93 33.63
N SER A 201 36.45 -32.58 34.77
CA SER A 201 35.84 -32.21 36.05
C SER A 201 36.28 -30.83 36.56
N SER A 202 37.38 -30.28 36.01
CA SER A 202 38.01 -29.05 36.49
C SER A 202 37.54 -27.78 35.77
N ASP A 203 37.18 -27.87 34.49
CA ASP A 203 36.82 -26.74 33.65
C ASP A 203 35.43 -26.88 32.99
N GLY A 204 34.81 -28.05 33.07
CA GLY A 204 33.44 -28.30 32.59
C GLY A 204 33.33 -28.59 31.09
N TYR A 205 34.45 -28.73 30.38
CA TYR A 205 34.46 -29.19 28.98
C TYR A 205 34.08 -30.66 28.90
N TYR A 206 33.43 -31.04 27.81
CA TYR A 206 32.95 -32.40 27.63
C TYR A 206 32.84 -32.79 26.16
N ALA A 207 32.77 -34.10 25.91
CA ALA A 207 32.40 -34.67 24.62
C ALA A 207 31.35 -35.77 24.86
N TYR A 208 30.15 -35.56 24.36
CA TYR A 208 29.02 -36.50 24.44
C TYR A 208 28.71 -37.05 23.06
N GLY A 209 28.47 -38.36 22.94
CA GLY A 209 28.06 -38.99 21.70
C GLY A 209 27.10 -40.16 21.93
N GLU A 210 26.02 -40.22 21.15
CA GLU A 210 25.10 -41.33 21.02
C GLU A 210 25.38 -42.09 19.73
N TYR A 211 25.27 -43.42 19.75
CA TYR A 211 25.62 -44.29 18.62
C TYR A 211 24.50 -45.26 18.30
N TYR A 212 24.43 -45.65 17.03
CA TYR A 212 23.59 -46.76 16.60
C TYR A 212 24.21 -48.08 17.03
N GLY A 213 23.59 -48.77 17.98
CA GLY A 213 24.15 -50.00 18.56
C GLY A 213 24.36 -51.16 17.56
N ASN A 214 23.73 -51.11 16.39
CA ASN A 214 23.81 -52.14 15.34
C ASN A 214 24.95 -51.94 14.34
N ASN A 215 25.45 -50.71 14.14
CA ASN A 215 26.50 -50.41 13.16
C ASN A 215 27.64 -49.54 13.74
N GLY A 216 27.52 -49.08 14.99
CA GLY A 216 28.53 -48.28 15.68
C GLY A 216 28.71 -46.86 15.14
N THR A 217 27.89 -46.40 14.18
CA THR A 217 27.99 -45.04 13.64
C THR A 217 27.37 -44.04 14.60
N LEU A 218 27.92 -42.83 14.65
CA LEU A 218 27.40 -41.73 15.45
C LEU A 218 25.96 -41.38 15.02
N LYS A 219 25.10 -41.19 16.00
CA LYS A 219 23.70 -40.76 15.87
C LYS A 219 23.56 -39.28 16.21
N TYR A 220 24.17 -38.85 17.31
CA TYR A 220 24.15 -37.47 17.78
C TYR A 220 25.39 -37.24 18.64
N SER A 221 25.96 -36.04 18.62
CA SER A 221 26.97 -35.64 19.60
C SER A 221 26.86 -34.16 19.93
N GLU A 222 27.33 -33.84 21.13
CA GLU A 222 27.51 -32.48 21.62
C GLU A 222 28.90 -32.39 22.26
N ILE A 223 29.68 -31.42 21.82
CA ILE A 223 31.09 -31.29 22.18
C ILE A 223 31.31 -29.86 22.64
N SER A 224 32.00 -29.69 23.76
CA SER A 224 32.53 -28.42 24.23
C SER A 224 33.97 -28.65 24.67
N ILE A 225 34.93 -28.22 23.85
CA ILE A 225 36.36 -28.48 24.07
C ILE A 225 37.20 -27.20 23.99
N LEU A 226 38.31 -27.18 24.72
CA LEU A 226 39.28 -26.09 24.66
C LEU A 226 40.44 -26.48 23.75
N ALA A 227 40.59 -25.85 22.59
CA ALA A 227 41.62 -26.09 21.59
C ALA A 227 42.74 -25.04 21.64
N ASN A 228 44.01 -25.43 21.51
CA ASN A 228 45.13 -24.50 21.36
C ASN A 228 45.49 -24.31 19.89
N MET A 229 44.96 -23.26 19.25
CA MET A 229 45.17 -22.93 17.83
C MET A 229 45.98 -21.64 17.67
N GLY A 230 47.06 -21.52 18.43
CA GLY A 230 47.79 -20.26 18.65
C GLY A 230 47.28 -19.55 19.90
N ASP A 231 46.03 -19.11 19.87
CA ASP A 231 45.28 -18.70 21.05
C ASP A 231 44.34 -19.84 21.53
N PRO A 232 44.03 -19.94 22.83
CA PRO A 232 43.07 -20.92 23.31
C PRO A 232 41.65 -20.59 22.82
N MET A 233 41.00 -21.53 22.14
CA MET A 233 39.67 -21.44 21.57
C MET A 233 38.73 -22.43 22.26
N MET A 234 37.56 -22.00 22.72
CA MET A 234 36.46 -22.89 23.05
C MET A 234 35.71 -23.25 21.77
N ILE A 235 35.60 -24.54 21.48
CA ILE A 235 34.86 -25.04 20.32
C ILE A 235 33.65 -25.80 20.85
N ASN A 236 32.47 -25.28 20.56
CA ASN A 236 31.20 -25.96 20.77
C ASN A 236 30.73 -26.52 19.44
N MET A 237 30.43 -27.82 19.39
CA MET A 237 29.97 -28.50 18.19
C MET A 237 28.80 -29.40 18.50
N THR A 238 27.82 -29.44 17.61
CA THR A 238 26.83 -30.51 17.57
C THR A 238 26.93 -31.24 16.25
N PHE A 239 26.80 -32.57 16.30
CA PHE A 239 26.63 -33.38 15.10
C PHE A 239 25.34 -34.17 15.25
N GLN A 240 24.53 -34.18 14.20
CA GLN A 240 23.34 -35.01 14.14
C GLN A 240 23.39 -35.84 12.88
N ARG A 241 23.22 -37.16 13.03
CA ARG A 241 23.10 -38.05 11.88
C ARG A 241 21.85 -37.67 11.10
N VAL A 242 22.06 -37.34 9.83
CA VAL A 242 20.97 -37.21 8.85
C VAL A 242 21.01 -38.40 7.89
N PHE A 243 19.89 -38.63 7.21
CA PHE A 243 19.72 -39.76 6.29
C PHE A 243 19.52 -39.34 4.85
N ASP A 244 19.42 -38.04 4.62
CA ASP A 244 19.45 -37.41 3.31
C ASP A 244 20.60 -36.40 3.29
N TYR A 245 21.25 -36.28 2.13
CA TYR A 245 22.24 -35.24 1.87
C TYR A 245 21.65 -34.04 1.15
N ASP A 246 20.43 -34.16 0.63
CA ASP A 246 19.70 -33.06 0.04
C ASP A 246 19.32 -32.09 1.15
N ILE A 247 20.05 -30.98 1.23
CA ILE A 247 19.81 -29.91 2.19
C ILE A 247 18.81 -28.88 1.66
N THR A 248 18.04 -29.21 0.62
CA THR A 248 17.02 -28.33 0.07
C THR A 248 15.61 -28.92 0.12
N ASP A 249 15.47 -30.15 0.62
CA ASP A 249 14.22 -30.91 0.64
C ASP A 249 13.15 -30.33 1.60
N GLU A 250 13.57 -29.55 2.60
CA GLU A 250 12.68 -28.85 3.53
C GLU A 250 12.38 -27.40 3.12
N VAL A 251 13.03 -26.90 2.06
CA VAL A 251 12.78 -25.56 1.53
C VAL A 251 11.41 -25.52 0.84
N GLN A 252 10.55 -24.59 1.28
CA GLN A 252 9.21 -24.41 0.73
C GLN A 252 9.00 -22.95 0.34
N TRP A 253 8.70 -22.73 -0.95
CA TRP A 253 8.33 -21.42 -1.48
C TRP A 253 6.82 -21.36 -1.70
N ASP A 254 6.17 -20.25 -1.36
CA ASP A 254 4.78 -19.98 -1.74
C ASP A 254 4.71 -19.26 -3.11
N LEU A 255 5.54 -19.72 -4.05
CA LEU A 255 5.58 -19.23 -5.43
C LEU A 255 5.73 -20.41 -6.40
N SER A 256 5.15 -20.27 -7.58
CA SER A 256 5.26 -21.21 -8.69
C SER A 256 5.87 -20.57 -9.93
N VAL A 257 6.59 -21.36 -10.73
CA VAL A 257 7.08 -20.92 -12.05
C VAL A 257 5.92 -20.40 -12.91
N GLY A 258 6.08 -19.19 -13.44
CA GLY A 258 5.11 -18.44 -14.22
C GLY A 258 4.26 -17.44 -13.43
N GLU A 259 4.35 -17.44 -12.10
CA GLU A 259 3.73 -16.39 -11.27
C GLU A 259 4.51 -15.09 -11.35
N SER A 260 3.81 -13.96 -11.11
CA SER A 260 4.43 -12.63 -11.10
C SER A 260 4.20 -11.94 -9.76
N VAL A 261 5.23 -11.25 -9.28
CA VAL A 261 5.19 -10.39 -8.10
C VAL A 261 5.56 -8.98 -8.51
N TYR A 262 4.95 -7.98 -7.88
CA TYR A 262 5.09 -6.57 -8.24
C TYR A 262 5.63 -5.78 -7.05
N TYR A 263 6.61 -4.93 -7.30
CA TYR A 263 7.26 -4.11 -6.27
C TYR A 263 7.37 -2.66 -6.74
N ASP A 264 7.11 -1.71 -5.85
CA ASP A 264 7.61 -0.35 -5.99
C ASP A 264 9.08 -0.33 -5.51
N TYR A 265 9.97 0.36 -6.21
CA TYR A 265 11.41 0.40 -5.93
C TYR A 265 11.98 1.82 -6.06
N TYR A 266 12.85 2.18 -5.13
CA TYR A 266 13.60 3.44 -5.13
C TYR A 266 15.06 3.18 -4.75
N GLU A 267 15.97 3.83 -5.48
CA GLU A 267 17.38 3.92 -5.15
C GLU A 267 17.83 5.37 -5.32
N GLY A 268 18.33 5.99 -4.24
CA GLY A 268 18.80 7.37 -4.30
C GLY A 268 19.26 7.94 -2.97
N SER A 269 19.87 9.13 -3.00
CA SER A 269 20.47 9.77 -1.81
C SER A 269 19.64 10.90 -1.20
N SER A 270 18.66 11.43 -1.94
CA SER A 270 17.82 12.56 -1.52
C SER A 270 16.65 12.16 -0.63
N GLY A 271 16.22 10.90 -0.70
CA GLY A 271 14.97 10.44 -0.09
C GLY A 271 13.72 10.98 -0.77
N VAL A 272 13.87 11.63 -1.92
CA VAL A 272 12.78 12.10 -2.78
C VAL A 272 13.24 12.00 -4.23
N GLY A 273 12.48 11.37 -5.12
CA GLY A 273 12.86 11.27 -6.54
C GLY A 273 12.07 10.25 -7.33
N GLU A 274 12.51 9.99 -8.56
CA GLU A 274 11.92 8.97 -9.43
C GLU A 274 12.01 7.58 -8.80
N ALA A 275 10.92 6.83 -8.94
CA ALA A 275 10.81 5.46 -8.49
C ALA A 275 10.44 4.55 -9.68
N TYR A 276 10.66 3.26 -9.48
CA TYR A 276 10.43 2.24 -10.47
C TYR A 276 9.34 1.30 -10.00
N ASP A 277 8.56 0.81 -10.95
CA ASP A 277 7.61 -0.26 -10.74
C ASP A 277 8.17 -1.52 -11.40
N LEU A 278 8.44 -2.51 -10.56
CA LEU A 278 9.10 -3.75 -10.92
C LEU A 278 8.07 -4.86 -11.02
N LYS A 279 8.21 -5.69 -12.06
CA LYS A 279 7.51 -6.96 -12.17
C LYS A 279 8.53 -8.08 -12.26
N LEU A 280 8.46 -9.02 -11.33
CA LEU A 280 9.28 -10.23 -11.31
C LEU A 280 8.43 -11.40 -11.76
N THR A 281 8.81 -12.09 -12.83
CA THR A 281 8.10 -13.31 -13.27
C THR A 281 8.96 -14.53 -13.02
N ILE A 282 8.51 -15.46 -12.18
CA ILE A 282 9.31 -16.62 -11.78
C ILE A 282 9.56 -17.52 -12.99
N THR A 283 10.82 -17.73 -13.35
CA THR A 283 11.22 -18.52 -14.52
C THR A 283 11.71 -19.90 -14.14
N ASN A 284 12.35 -20.05 -12.98
CA ASN A 284 12.92 -21.31 -12.55
C ASN A 284 13.03 -21.40 -11.03
N ILE A 285 12.93 -22.62 -10.50
CA ILE A 285 13.28 -22.96 -9.12
C ILE A 285 14.16 -24.19 -9.21
N THR A 286 15.43 -24.06 -8.87
CA THR A 286 16.42 -25.13 -9.05
C THR A 286 17.51 -25.06 -8.00
N ASP A 287 18.12 -26.20 -7.73
CA ASP A 287 19.25 -26.28 -6.81
C ASP A 287 20.54 -25.82 -7.50
N TYR A 288 21.38 -25.11 -6.75
CA TYR A 288 22.62 -24.52 -7.25
C TYR A 288 23.72 -24.64 -6.18
N ILE A 289 24.95 -24.94 -6.61
CA ILE A 289 26.11 -25.00 -5.72
C ILE A 289 26.70 -23.59 -5.58
N VAL A 290 26.74 -23.08 -4.36
CA VAL A 290 27.38 -21.80 -4.03
C VAL A 290 28.57 -22.05 -3.11
N PRO A 291 29.79 -21.57 -3.47
CA PRO A 291 30.90 -21.50 -2.54
C PRO A 291 30.57 -20.51 -1.42
N THR A 292 30.42 -21.00 -0.19
CA THR A 292 30.12 -20.17 0.98
C THR A 292 31.40 -19.89 1.77
N PRO A 293 31.89 -18.64 1.77
CA PRO A 293 33.03 -18.25 2.60
C PRO A 293 32.61 -18.25 4.08
N PHE A 294 33.60 -18.32 4.98
CA PHE A 294 33.40 -18.30 6.44
C PHE A 294 32.51 -19.44 6.99
N ASN A 295 32.20 -20.46 6.18
CA ASN A 295 31.40 -21.61 6.59
C ASN A 295 32.27 -22.80 7.04
N SER A 296 33.54 -22.56 7.39
CA SER A 296 34.48 -23.60 7.81
C SER A 296 35.31 -23.17 9.02
N VAL A 297 35.96 -24.14 9.68
CA VAL A 297 36.94 -23.89 10.75
C VAL A 297 38.19 -23.17 10.19
N ASP A 298 38.54 -23.44 8.94
CA ASP A 298 39.53 -22.69 8.17
C ASP A 298 38.82 -21.56 7.41
N LEU A 299 38.80 -20.36 8.00
CA LEU A 299 38.06 -19.21 7.47
C LEU A 299 38.48 -18.80 6.04
N GLU A 300 39.57 -19.36 5.51
CA GLU A 300 40.04 -19.14 4.13
C GLU A 300 39.48 -20.15 3.11
N GLU A 301 38.84 -21.24 3.55
CA GLU A 301 38.26 -22.28 2.66
C GLU A 301 36.78 -22.00 2.36
N ASP A 302 36.46 -21.86 1.07
CA ASP A 302 35.07 -21.80 0.60
C ASP A 302 34.48 -23.21 0.55
N ILE A 303 33.39 -23.44 1.29
CA ILE A 303 32.68 -24.74 1.27
C ILE A 303 31.57 -24.70 0.21
N PRO A 304 31.44 -25.72 -0.66
CA PRO A 304 30.36 -25.79 -1.62
C PRO A 304 29.09 -26.22 -0.89
N MET A 305 28.10 -25.34 -0.89
CA MET A 305 26.79 -25.63 -0.33
C MET A 305 25.74 -25.60 -1.42
N VAL A 306 24.77 -26.49 -1.33
CA VAL A 306 23.62 -26.50 -2.23
C VAL A 306 22.55 -25.57 -1.64
N PHE A 307 22.04 -24.68 -2.48
CA PHE A 307 20.89 -23.83 -2.19
C PHE A 307 19.84 -24.04 -3.27
N GLN A 308 18.57 -24.09 -2.89
CA GLN A 308 17.48 -23.96 -3.85
C GLN A 308 17.27 -22.48 -4.14
N VAL A 309 17.38 -22.13 -5.41
CA VAL A 309 17.36 -20.75 -5.90
C VAL A 309 16.10 -20.50 -6.71
N VAL A 310 15.41 -19.40 -6.40
CA VAL A 310 14.26 -18.88 -7.14
C VAL A 310 14.76 -17.83 -8.13
N PHE A 311 14.65 -18.12 -9.42
CA PHE A 311 15.00 -17.23 -10.50
C PHE A 311 13.75 -16.56 -11.08
N ALA A 312 13.88 -15.28 -11.43
CA ALA A 312 12.84 -14.51 -12.09
C ALA A 312 13.39 -13.75 -13.30
N ASP A 313 12.52 -13.44 -14.25
CA ASP A 313 12.76 -12.37 -15.20
C ASP A 313 12.31 -11.05 -14.54
N LEU A 314 13.21 -10.08 -14.46
CA LEU A 314 12.96 -8.74 -13.94
C LEU A 314 12.52 -7.83 -15.08
N TYR A 315 11.34 -7.25 -14.94
CA TYR A 315 10.81 -6.24 -15.84
C TYR A 315 10.66 -4.92 -15.09
N VAL A 316 11.00 -3.82 -15.76
CA VAL A 316 10.85 -2.46 -15.25
C VAL A 316 9.77 -1.74 -16.06
N TRP A 317 8.85 -1.07 -15.37
CA TRP A 317 7.86 -0.22 -16.02
C TRP A 317 8.50 1.03 -16.61
N ASN A 318 8.31 1.24 -17.92
CA ASN A 318 8.94 2.34 -18.66
C ASN A 318 8.05 3.58 -18.86
N GLY A 319 6.86 3.59 -18.27
CA GLY A 319 5.83 4.61 -18.52
C GLY A 319 4.60 4.09 -19.27
N THR A 320 4.78 3.09 -20.12
CA THR A 320 3.74 2.56 -21.02
C THR A 320 3.55 1.05 -20.94
N GLY A 321 4.56 0.35 -20.42
CA GLY A 321 4.57 -1.10 -20.30
C GLY A 321 5.76 -1.59 -19.48
N TYR A 322 5.72 -2.86 -19.10
CA TYR A 322 6.86 -3.55 -18.50
C TYR A 322 7.83 -4.03 -19.58
N GLU A 323 9.08 -3.58 -19.52
CA GLU A 323 10.17 -4.02 -20.39
C GLU A 323 11.13 -4.94 -19.63
N LEU A 324 11.58 -6.01 -20.28
CA LEU A 324 12.52 -6.97 -19.69
C LEU A 324 13.89 -6.31 -19.54
N GLU A 325 14.37 -6.18 -18.31
CA GLU A 325 15.68 -5.60 -17.98
C GLU A 325 16.72 -6.70 -17.75
N GLU A 326 16.36 -7.74 -16.98
CA GLU A 326 17.27 -8.81 -16.61
C GLU A 326 16.57 -10.18 -16.60
N THR A 327 17.28 -11.22 -17.06
CA THR A 327 16.83 -12.62 -17.02
C THR A 327 17.60 -13.38 -15.95
N GLU A 328 16.97 -14.38 -15.33
CA GLU A 328 17.61 -15.18 -14.28
C GLU A 328 18.06 -14.31 -13.08
N PHE A 329 17.29 -13.27 -12.76
CA PHE A 329 17.44 -12.49 -11.53
C PHE A 329 17.19 -13.39 -10.31
N VAL A 330 18.10 -13.39 -9.34
CA VAL A 330 17.99 -14.20 -8.12
C VAL A 330 17.05 -13.53 -7.14
N MET A 331 15.82 -14.04 -7.03
CA MET A 331 14.81 -13.51 -6.12
C MET A 331 14.99 -14.04 -4.68
N GLY A 332 15.44 -15.28 -4.53
CA GLY A 332 15.57 -15.97 -3.25
C GLY A 332 16.51 -17.16 -3.38
N ALA A 333 17.24 -17.48 -2.31
CA ALA A 333 18.10 -18.66 -2.27
C ALA A 333 18.17 -19.19 -0.84
N SER A 334 17.86 -20.47 -0.62
CA SER A 334 17.80 -21.06 0.72
C SER A 334 18.17 -22.54 0.73
N ASN A 335 18.59 -23.03 1.89
CA ASN A 335 18.70 -24.44 2.22
C ASN A 335 18.18 -24.68 3.65
N ASN A 336 18.18 -25.93 4.11
CA ASN A 336 17.66 -26.35 5.42
C ASN A 336 18.40 -25.71 6.61
N PHE A 337 19.56 -25.08 6.39
CA PHE A 337 20.33 -24.41 7.44
C PHE A 337 20.19 -22.90 7.41
N TYR A 338 20.01 -22.34 6.22
CA TYR A 338 20.08 -20.91 5.97
C TYR A 338 18.86 -20.48 5.13
N PRO A 339 18.01 -19.60 5.68
CA PRO A 339 16.80 -19.15 5.00
C PRO A 339 17.09 -18.16 3.86
N MET A 340 18.35 -17.69 3.77
CA MET A 340 18.83 -16.79 2.72
C MET A 340 20.29 -17.12 2.39
N LEU A 341 20.68 -16.90 1.13
CA LEU A 341 22.08 -16.95 0.72
C LEU A 341 22.82 -15.71 1.24
N PHE A 342 24.02 -15.91 1.79
CA PHE A 342 24.93 -14.85 2.19
C PHE A 342 26.26 -15.01 1.42
N GLY A 343 26.56 -14.06 0.54
CA GLY A 343 27.82 -14.02 -0.22
C GLY A 343 28.93 -13.26 0.51
N GLY A 344 30.19 -13.45 0.11
CA GLY A 344 31.39 -12.83 0.72
C GLY A 344 31.58 -11.33 0.47
N GLY A 345 30.51 -10.59 0.20
CA GLY A 345 30.49 -9.13 0.04
C GLY A 345 29.53 -8.48 1.03
N THR A 346 29.36 -7.15 0.96
CA THR A 346 28.32 -6.39 1.66
C THR A 346 26.95 -7.10 1.66
N PRO A 347 26.06 -6.83 2.63
CA PRO A 347 24.79 -7.55 2.82
C PRO A 347 24.06 -7.84 1.50
N PRO A 348 23.40 -9.01 1.39
CA PRO A 348 23.19 -9.74 0.15
C PRO A 348 22.56 -8.91 -0.95
N GLU A 349 22.97 -9.21 -2.18
CA GLU A 349 22.22 -8.89 -3.40
C GLU A 349 20.73 -9.19 -3.15
N PHE A 350 19.87 -8.23 -3.52
CA PHE A 350 18.48 -8.06 -3.06
C PHE A 350 17.59 -9.31 -3.13
N LEU A 351 17.64 -10.16 -2.10
CA LEU A 351 16.70 -11.28 -1.96
C LEU A 351 15.35 -10.75 -1.49
N MET A 352 14.30 -11.01 -2.28
CA MET A 352 12.93 -10.53 -2.09
C MET A 352 11.96 -11.63 -1.58
N ILE A 353 12.46 -12.85 -1.39
CA ILE A 353 11.70 -13.97 -0.81
C ILE A 353 12.55 -14.84 0.12
N MET A 354 11.93 -15.33 1.19
CA MET A 354 12.42 -16.41 2.06
C MET A 354 11.48 -17.62 2.00
N PRO A 355 11.95 -18.83 2.34
CA PRO A 355 11.05 -19.96 2.41
C PRO A 355 10.04 -19.78 3.55
N THR A 356 8.82 -20.29 3.36
CA THR A 356 7.75 -20.24 4.38
C THR A 356 8.06 -21.09 5.61
N THR A 357 9.09 -21.93 5.53
CA THR A 357 9.60 -22.75 6.64
C THR A 357 10.64 -22.03 7.49
N ALA A 358 11.16 -20.88 7.08
CA ALA A 358 12.15 -20.12 7.84
C ALA A 358 11.61 -19.71 9.22
N THR A 359 12.40 -19.93 10.27
CA THR A 359 12.08 -19.46 11.62
C THR A 359 12.93 -18.25 12.02
N VAL A 360 12.53 -17.56 13.09
CA VAL A 360 13.33 -16.47 13.66
C VAL A 360 14.68 -16.98 14.17
N GLU A 361 14.74 -18.21 14.69
CA GLU A 361 15.99 -18.83 15.14
C GLU A 361 16.98 -19.07 14.00
N ASP A 362 16.49 -19.38 12.79
CA ASP A 362 17.35 -19.52 11.61
C ASP A 362 17.94 -18.17 11.19
N LEU A 363 17.15 -17.10 11.26
CA LEU A 363 17.64 -15.74 11.07
C LEU A 363 18.62 -15.32 12.17
N GLU A 364 18.32 -15.57 13.45
CA GLU A 364 19.22 -15.25 14.57
C GLU A 364 20.57 -15.97 14.43
N PHE A 365 20.58 -17.19 13.91
CA PHE A 365 21.81 -17.92 13.63
C PHE A 365 22.62 -17.28 12.48
N MET A 366 21.94 -16.86 11.41
CA MET A 366 22.56 -16.27 10.22
C MET A 366 23.00 -14.82 10.45
N TRP A 367 22.15 -14.00 11.06
CA TRP A 367 22.30 -12.58 11.31
C TRP A 367 22.36 -12.33 12.83
N ASN A 368 23.58 -12.25 13.34
CA ASN A 368 23.85 -11.80 14.71
C ASN A 368 25.13 -10.97 14.73
N GLU A 369 25.37 -10.29 15.85
CA GLU A 369 26.52 -9.39 16.04
C GLU A 369 27.86 -10.10 15.77
N ASP A 370 27.97 -11.38 16.15
CA ASP A 370 29.17 -12.18 15.94
C ASP A 370 29.40 -12.47 14.45
N LYS A 371 28.36 -12.88 13.71
CA LYS A 371 28.41 -13.12 12.27
C LYS A 371 28.75 -11.86 11.49
N LEU A 372 28.10 -10.73 11.79
CA LEU A 372 28.38 -9.45 11.15
C LEU A 372 29.85 -9.03 11.36
N ARG A 373 30.37 -9.22 12.56
CA ARG A 373 31.78 -8.95 12.87
C ARG A 373 32.72 -9.89 12.12
N ILE A 374 32.42 -11.20 12.07
CA ILE A 374 33.23 -12.19 11.32
C ILE A 374 33.31 -11.82 9.84
N TRP A 375 32.20 -11.34 9.26
CA TRP A 375 32.15 -10.90 7.86
C TRP A 375 32.77 -9.52 7.62
N GLY A 376 33.17 -8.80 8.67
CA GLY A 376 33.66 -7.43 8.55
C GLY A 376 32.59 -6.47 8.02
N ALA A 377 31.31 -6.77 8.26
CA ALA A 377 30.21 -5.90 7.87
C ALA A 377 30.29 -4.56 8.64
N PRO A 378 29.85 -3.44 8.04
CA PRO A 378 29.80 -2.14 8.72
C PRO A 378 28.64 -2.03 9.74
N LEU A 379 27.91 -3.12 9.98
CA LEU A 379 26.75 -3.21 10.87
C LEU A 379 27.12 -4.10 12.06
N ASP A 380 26.61 -3.80 13.25
CA ASP A 380 27.06 -4.45 14.50
C ASP A 380 25.93 -4.75 15.50
N ASN A 381 24.68 -4.48 15.15
CA ASN A 381 23.51 -4.74 15.99
C ASN A 381 22.39 -5.36 15.17
N VAL A 382 21.68 -6.35 15.74
CA VAL A 382 20.54 -7.01 15.11
C VAL A 382 19.36 -7.09 16.07
N ALA A 383 18.17 -6.74 15.60
CA ALA A 383 16.92 -6.86 16.35
C ALA A 383 15.87 -7.59 15.52
N TYR A 384 15.03 -8.39 16.20
CA TYR A 384 13.94 -9.14 15.60
C TYR A 384 12.62 -8.84 16.28
N ASN A 385 11.54 -8.88 15.50
CA ASN A 385 10.19 -8.74 15.98
C ASN A 385 9.31 -9.76 15.23
N ASP A 386 9.02 -10.89 15.89
CA ASP A 386 8.28 -12.00 15.32
C ASP A 386 6.80 -11.96 15.74
N ASN A 387 5.96 -11.31 14.94
CA ASN A 387 4.51 -11.25 15.15
C ASN A 387 3.76 -12.02 14.05
N THR A 388 2.71 -11.41 13.48
CA THR A 388 2.06 -11.90 12.26
C THR A 388 2.99 -11.81 11.05
N GLU A 389 3.90 -10.85 11.09
CA GLU A 389 4.98 -10.61 10.14
C GLU A 389 6.30 -10.77 10.88
N LEU A 390 7.35 -11.14 10.14
CA LEU A 390 8.70 -11.22 10.66
C LEU A 390 9.45 -9.95 10.26
N GLU A 391 9.78 -9.14 11.25
CA GLU A 391 10.58 -7.94 11.07
C GLU A 391 11.99 -8.17 11.63
N PHE A 392 13.00 -7.75 10.86
CA PHE A 392 14.38 -7.71 11.32
C PHE A 392 15.01 -6.34 11.02
N ILE A 393 15.87 -5.87 11.93
CA ILE A 393 16.63 -4.63 11.80
C ILE A 393 18.09 -4.93 12.06
N ILE A 394 18.94 -4.69 11.06
CA ILE A 394 20.40 -4.83 11.14
C ILE A 394 20.97 -3.41 11.06
N SER A 395 21.66 -2.93 12.08
CA SER A 395 22.06 -1.52 12.18
C SER A 395 23.51 -1.34 12.62
N ASN A 396 24.09 -0.18 12.31
CA ASN A 396 25.31 0.31 12.93
C ASN A 396 24.96 1.10 14.20
N SER A 397 25.35 0.59 15.36
CA SER A 397 25.10 1.15 16.69
C SER A 397 25.70 2.55 16.89
N THR A 398 26.68 2.93 16.06
CA THR A 398 27.38 4.22 16.12
C THR A 398 27.08 5.14 14.93
N GLY A 399 26.37 4.64 13.92
CA GLY A 399 26.10 5.33 12.66
C GLY A 399 24.61 5.49 12.39
N SER A 400 24.29 5.86 11.16
CA SER A 400 22.91 5.93 10.65
C SER A 400 22.60 4.80 9.67
N GLU A 401 23.56 3.93 9.40
CA GLU A 401 23.37 2.81 8.47
C GLU A 401 22.51 1.73 9.11
N TYR A 402 21.49 1.26 8.39
CA TYR A 402 20.71 0.10 8.79
C TYR A 402 19.98 -0.54 7.62
N ILE A 403 19.57 -1.80 7.82
CA ILE A 403 18.69 -2.57 6.95
C ILE A 403 17.50 -2.96 7.80
N ARG A 404 16.28 -2.75 7.27
CA ARG A 404 15.03 -3.18 7.89
C ARG A 404 14.25 -4.00 6.85
N GLY A 405 13.99 -5.26 7.16
CA GLY A 405 13.16 -6.13 6.34
C GLY A 405 11.87 -6.49 7.07
N LEU A 406 10.76 -6.47 6.35
CA LEU A 406 9.44 -6.91 6.82
C LEU A 406 8.93 -8.02 5.90
N VAL A 407 8.70 -9.21 6.44
CA VAL A 407 8.40 -10.42 5.66
C VAL A 407 7.04 -10.98 6.06
N ASP A 408 6.21 -11.30 5.07
CA ASP A 408 4.98 -12.05 5.29
C ASP A 408 5.32 -13.52 5.54
N LYS A 409 5.07 -14.02 6.76
CA LYS A 409 5.40 -15.40 7.13
C LYS A 409 4.57 -16.45 6.38
N THR A 410 3.43 -16.05 5.80
CA THR A 410 2.55 -16.97 5.07
C THR A 410 3.08 -17.25 3.67
N THR A 411 3.56 -16.20 2.99
CA THR A 411 4.02 -16.27 1.59
C THR A 411 5.55 -16.31 1.46
N GLY A 412 6.26 -15.89 2.51
CA GLY A 412 7.71 -15.71 2.50
C GLY A 412 8.19 -14.45 1.76
N LEU A 413 7.29 -13.70 1.12
CA LEU A 413 7.61 -12.49 0.38
C LEU A 413 7.98 -11.36 1.34
N PHE A 414 8.99 -10.59 0.96
CA PHE A 414 9.24 -9.31 1.60
C PHE A 414 8.09 -8.37 1.27
N LYS A 415 7.41 -7.88 2.31
CA LYS A 415 6.47 -6.76 2.19
C LYS A 415 7.24 -5.48 1.92
N SER A 416 8.35 -5.27 2.63
CA SER A 416 9.27 -4.20 2.31
C SER A 416 10.69 -4.50 2.78
N LEU A 417 11.66 -3.87 2.12
CA LEU A 417 13.05 -3.81 2.54
C LEU A 417 13.54 -2.38 2.40
N LEU A 418 14.07 -1.82 3.49
CA LEU A 418 14.73 -0.53 3.52
C LEU A 418 16.19 -0.73 3.91
N ALA A 419 17.12 -0.33 3.04
CA ALA A 419 18.54 -0.25 3.34
C ALA A 419 19.02 1.20 3.26
N LEU A 420 19.56 1.71 4.36
CA LEU A 420 20.30 2.97 4.41
C LEU A 420 21.79 2.64 4.52
N MET A 421 22.51 2.69 3.42
CA MET A 421 23.94 2.34 3.37
C MET A 421 24.74 3.36 2.54
N GLY A 422 24.62 4.64 2.89
CA GLY A 422 25.15 5.77 2.12
C GLY A 422 24.17 6.27 1.04
N GLU A 423 23.35 5.37 0.51
CA GLU A 423 22.17 5.65 -0.30
C GLU A 423 20.95 4.95 0.33
N ILE A 424 19.76 5.39 -0.04
CA ILE A 424 18.49 4.79 0.33
C ILE A 424 18.14 3.81 -0.78
N ILE A 425 18.03 2.53 -0.43
CA ILE A 425 17.40 1.55 -1.29
C ILE A 425 16.14 1.09 -0.57
N TYR A 426 15.00 1.24 -1.24
CA TYR A 426 13.71 0.85 -0.69
C TYR A 426 12.92 0.11 -1.75
N TYR A 427 12.39 -1.04 -1.39
CA TYR A 427 11.31 -1.65 -2.16
C TYR A 427 10.19 -2.11 -1.25
N GLU A 428 9.00 -2.13 -1.82
CA GLU A 428 7.78 -2.53 -1.15
C GLU A 428 6.88 -3.27 -2.13
N LEU A 429 6.20 -4.32 -1.65
CA LEU A 429 5.20 -5.02 -2.42
C LEU A 429 4.17 -4.00 -2.92
N LYS A 430 3.87 -4.00 -4.22
CA LYS A 430 3.09 -2.96 -4.89
C LYS A 430 1.66 -2.88 -4.37
N ASP A 431 1.49 -2.17 -3.27
CA ASP A 431 0.22 -1.93 -2.58
C ASP A 431 -0.12 -0.42 -2.55
N MET A 432 0.89 0.46 -2.47
CA MET A 432 0.69 1.90 -2.33
C MET A 432 0.29 2.60 -3.62
N THR A 433 0.86 2.17 -4.74
CA THR A 433 0.67 2.79 -6.06
C THR A 433 -0.48 2.17 -6.85
N LEU A 434 -1.30 1.32 -6.21
CA LEU A 434 -2.50 0.71 -6.78
C LEU A 434 -3.66 1.72 -6.92
N VAL A 435 -3.41 2.75 -7.72
CA VAL A 435 -4.41 3.74 -8.15
C VAL A 435 -4.60 3.64 -9.65
N ASP A 436 -5.86 3.70 -10.10
CA ASP A 436 -6.19 3.64 -11.52
C ASP A 436 -6.39 5.05 -12.08
N TRP A 437 -5.86 5.32 -13.27
CA TRP A 437 -6.04 6.58 -13.98
C TRP A 437 -7.00 6.38 -15.16
N ALA A 438 -7.85 7.37 -15.46
CA ALA A 438 -8.80 7.28 -16.57
C ALA A 438 -8.20 7.60 -17.95
N LEU A 439 -6.98 8.13 -17.98
CA LEU A 439 -6.27 8.52 -19.19
C LEU A 439 -5.08 7.58 -19.38
N GLU A 440 -4.81 7.23 -20.64
CA GLU A 440 -3.70 6.37 -21.04
C GLU A 440 -2.69 7.15 -21.90
N PRO A 441 -1.43 6.69 -22.03
CA PRO A 441 -0.45 7.28 -22.94
C PRO A 441 -1.00 7.43 -24.37
N GLY A 442 -0.98 8.67 -24.88
CA GLY A 442 -1.53 9.08 -26.16
C GLY A 442 -2.89 9.76 -26.10
N ASP A 443 -3.61 9.69 -24.97
CA ASP A 443 -4.84 10.45 -24.78
C ASP A 443 -4.56 11.96 -24.69
N THR A 444 -5.51 12.77 -25.14
CA THR A 444 -5.38 14.24 -25.13
C THR A 444 -6.50 14.88 -24.32
N LEU A 445 -6.14 15.76 -23.40
CA LEU A 445 -7.06 16.62 -22.66
C LEU A 445 -6.85 18.08 -23.09
N HIS A 446 -7.94 18.81 -23.28
CA HIS A 446 -7.88 20.25 -23.48
C HIS A 446 -8.42 20.92 -22.24
N TYR A 447 -7.75 21.96 -21.77
CA TYR A 447 -8.21 22.73 -20.62
C TYR A 447 -7.80 24.19 -20.76
N LYS A 448 -8.44 25.03 -19.96
CA LYS A 448 -8.14 26.44 -19.90
C LYS A 448 -7.74 26.84 -18.50
N ILE A 449 -6.71 27.66 -18.39
CA ILE A 449 -6.28 28.33 -17.17
C ILE A 449 -6.61 29.82 -17.29
N ASN A 450 -7.29 30.39 -16.29
CA ASN A 450 -7.46 31.85 -16.16
C ASN A 450 -6.81 32.31 -14.85
N GLU A 451 -5.87 33.25 -14.93
CA GLU A 451 -5.12 33.78 -13.79
C GLU A 451 -5.33 35.30 -13.59
N ASN A 452 -4.99 35.81 -12.41
CA ASN A 452 -5.16 37.23 -12.05
C ASN A 452 -4.41 38.22 -12.98
N ASP A 453 -3.34 37.78 -13.64
CA ASP A 453 -2.53 38.62 -14.53
C ASP A 453 -3.08 38.69 -15.96
N TYR A 454 -4.27 38.13 -16.19
CA TYR A 454 -5.00 38.15 -17.47
C TYR A 454 -4.30 37.40 -18.61
N GLU A 455 -3.39 36.50 -18.27
CA GLU A 455 -2.84 35.51 -19.21
C GLU A 455 -3.77 34.29 -19.23
N ASP A 456 -4.85 34.39 -20.01
CA ASP A 456 -5.71 33.24 -20.28
C ASP A 456 -4.95 32.27 -21.20
N ARG A 457 -4.68 31.05 -20.73
CA ARG A 457 -3.97 30.01 -21.49
C ARG A 457 -4.91 28.86 -21.81
N VAL A 458 -4.96 28.48 -23.07
CA VAL A 458 -5.64 27.26 -23.51
C VAL A 458 -4.56 26.23 -23.78
N ILE A 459 -4.64 25.10 -23.09
CA ILE A 459 -3.61 24.08 -23.08
C ILE A 459 -4.19 22.78 -23.61
N ARG A 460 -3.41 22.09 -24.44
CA ARG A 460 -3.62 20.71 -24.83
C ARG A 460 -2.54 19.87 -24.16
N ALA A 461 -2.95 19.05 -23.19
CA ALA A 461 -2.11 18.04 -22.56
C ALA A 461 -2.23 16.73 -23.32
N THR A 462 -1.11 16.19 -23.79
CA THR A 462 -1.04 14.85 -24.37
C THR A 462 -0.34 13.93 -23.38
N ILE A 463 -1.04 12.90 -22.87
CA ILE A 463 -0.45 11.98 -21.89
C ILE A 463 0.71 11.24 -22.55
N VAL A 464 1.89 11.30 -21.94
CA VAL A 464 3.08 10.64 -22.46
C VAL A 464 3.36 9.32 -21.76
N ALA A 465 3.15 9.25 -20.46
CA ALA A 465 3.47 8.09 -19.65
C ALA A 465 2.93 8.17 -18.21
N HIS A 466 2.89 7.00 -17.55
CA HIS A 466 2.65 6.88 -16.12
C HIS A 466 3.94 6.50 -15.39
N TYR A 467 4.41 7.33 -14.47
CA TYR A 467 5.64 7.09 -13.71
C TYR A 467 5.35 6.90 -12.22
N HIS A 468 6.39 6.58 -11.47
CA HIS A 468 6.32 6.49 -10.02
C HIS A 468 7.31 7.47 -9.39
N TYR A 469 6.93 7.98 -8.23
CA TYR A 469 7.71 8.93 -7.47
C TYR A 469 7.78 8.49 -6.02
N PHE A 470 8.97 8.54 -5.45
CA PHE A 470 9.21 8.21 -4.05
C PHE A 470 9.37 9.49 -3.24
N ALA A 471 8.80 9.51 -2.04
CA ALA A 471 9.08 10.55 -1.07
C ALA A 471 9.16 10.00 0.36
N ASN A 472 10.22 10.43 1.05
CA ASN A 472 10.29 10.48 2.49
C ASN A 472 9.46 11.66 2.97
N MET A 473 8.36 11.36 3.65
CA MET A 473 7.34 12.35 3.98
C MET A 473 7.83 13.35 5.04
N THR A 474 8.70 12.96 5.97
CA THR A 474 9.29 13.88 6.98
C THR A 474 10.23 14.88 6.33
N LEU A 475 11.08 14.44 5.40
CA LEU A 475 11.92 15.32 4.61
C LEU A 475 11.05 16.27 3.78
N LEU A 476 9.98 15.75 3.19
CA LEU A 476 9.06 16.57 2.43
C LEU A 476 8.33 17.61 3.32
N GLU A 477 7.85 17.24 4.51
CA GLU A 477 7.26 18.17 5.47
C GLU A 477 8.27 19.28 5.85
N LEU A 478 9.54 18.91 6.07
CA LEU A 478 10.62 19.86 6.37
C LEU A 478 10.91 20.81 5.19
N ASP A 479 11.04 20.27 3.98
CA ASP A 479 11.34 21.02 2.75
C ASP A 479 10.17 21.92 2.34
N SER A 480 8.94 21.50 2.67
CA SER A 480 7.76 22.33 2.54
C SER A 480 7.84 23.56 3.45
N GLY A 481 8.59 23.51 4.56
CA GLY A 481 8.60 24.56 5.57
C GLY A 481 7.39 24.50 6.51
N GLY A 482 6.86 23.28 6.74
CA GLY A 482 5.72 23.02 7.63
C GLY A 482 4.37 23.35 7.00
N LEU A 483 4.24 23.17 5.69
CA LEU A 483 2.99 23.41 4.94
C LEU A 483 1.94 22.36 5.23
N PHE A 484 2.41 21.18 5.57
CA PHE A 484 1.60 20.05 5.93
C PHE A 484 2.28 19.30 7.07
N THR A 485 1.49 18.50 7.78
CA THR A 485 2.00 17.54 8.75
C THR A 485 1.45 16.18 8.39
N ILE A 486 2.32 15.17 8.43
CA ILE A 486 1.96 13.80 8.06
C ILE A 486 0.99 13.25 9.09
N PRO A 487 -0.16 12.67 8.67
CA PRO A 487 -1.02 11.94 9.58
C PRO A 487 -0.27 10.78 10.25
N SER A 488 -0.46 10.60 11.57
CA SER A 488 0.30 9.63 12.36
C SER A 488 0.06 8.16 11.99
N ASP A 489 -0.99 7.89 11.22
CA ASP A 489 -1.41 6.57 10.76
C ASP A 489 -0.89 6.23 9.36
N GLN A 490 -0.17 7.14 8.70
CA GLN A 490 0.42 6.92 7.39
C GLN A 490 1.90 6.50 7.48
N PRO A 491 2.39 5.75 6.48
CA PRO A 491 3.80 5.38 6.42
C PRO A 491 4.68 6.58 6.07
N GLU A 492 5.90 6.55 6.60
CA GLU A 492 6.90 7.60 6.44
C GLU A 492 7.50 7.64 5.02
N LEU A 493 7.70 6.47 4.42
CA LEU A 493 8.20 6.32 3.06
C LEU A 493 7.02 5.96 2.16
N GLN A 494 6.78 6.75 1.12
CA GLN A 494 5.63 6.57 0.25
C GLN A 494 6.02 6.60 -1.21
N PHE A 495 5.38 5.72 -1.98
CA PHE A 495 5.38 5.77 -3.44
C PHE A 495 4.09 6.43 -3.94
N PHE A 496 4.21 7.18 -5.03
CA PHE A 496 3.13 7.85 -5.73
C PHE A 496 3.12 7.40 -7.17
N SER A 497 1.93 7.12 -7.71
CA SER A 497 1.72 7.03 -9.15
C SER A 497 1.57 8.44 -9.72
N VAL A 498 2.15 8.68 -10.89
CA VAL A 498 2.24 10.00 -11.54
C VAL A 498 1.79 9.87 -12.98
N VAL A 499 0.96 10.80 -13.45
CA VAL A 499 0.61 10.94 -14.86
C VAL A 499 1.35 12.13 -15.43
N LEU A 500 2.18 11.89 -16.46
CA LEU A 500 2.93 12.93 -17.16
C LEU A 500 2.27 13.24 -18.51
N ALA A 501 2.35 14.51 -18.92
CA ALA A 501 1.84 14.97 -20.20
C ALA A 501 2.71 16.07 -20.83
N ASP A 502 2.79 16.07 -22.15
CA ASP A 502 3.36 17.18 -22.92
C ASP A 502 2.29 18.27 -23.10
N PHE A 503 2.68 19.52 -22.87
CA PHE A 503 1.77 20.67 -22.94
C PHE A 503 2.03 21.48 -24.22
N ASP A 504 1.00 21.60 -25.04
CA ASP A 504 0.93 22.61 -26.09
C ASP A 504 0.04 23.77 -25.64
N ILE A 505 0.50 25.01 -25.82
CA ILE A 505 -0.32 26.22 -25.65
C ILE A 505 -0.89 26.65 -26.99
N TRP A 506 -2.18 26.98 -26.99
CA TRP A 506 -2.82 27.60 -28.14
C TRP A 506 -2.35 29.04 -28.33
N ASN A 507 -1.73 29.34 -29.48
CA ASN A 507 -1.37 30.69 -29.86
C ASN A 507 -2.40 31.25 -30.86
N ALA A 508 -3.27 32.11 -30.35
CA ALA A 508 -4.33 32.75 -31.13
C ALA A 508 -3.82 33.65 -32.27
N THR A 509 -2.58 34.17 -32.18
CA THR A 509 -2.01 35.01 -33.24
C THR A 509 -1.51 34.17 -34.41
N SER A 510 -0.89 33.02 -34.12
CA SER A 510 -0.40 32.09 -35.16
C SER A 510 -1.47 31.11 -35.65
N GLU A 511 -2.62 31.03 -34.96
CA GLU A 511 -3.65 30.00 -35.17
C GLU A 511 -3.04 28.59 -35.11
N SER A 512 -2.17 28.34 -34.12
CA SER A 512 -1.53 27.04 -33.97
C SER A 512 -1.25 26.68 -32.50
N TRP A 513 -1.20 25.37 -32.26
CA TRP A 513 -0.69 24.80 -31.01
C TRP A 513 0.84 24.87 -31.02
N GLU A 514 1.40 25.52 -30.01
CA GLU A 514 2.84 25.71 -29.83
C GLU A 514 3.27 24.93 -28.58
N PHE A 515 4.28 24.06 -28.75
CA PHE A 515 4.86 23.31 -27.64
C PHE A 515 5.41 24.27 -26.57
N ASP A 516 5.04 24.04 -25.32
CA ASP A 516 5.45 24.84 -24.17
C ASP A 516 6.42 24.07 -23.27
N GLU A 517 5.98 22.94 -22.71
CA GLU A 517 6.72 22.15 -21.72
C GLU A 517 6.53 20.65 -21.97
N ASP A 518 7.60 19.86 -21.74
CA ASP A 518 7.61 18.39 -21.77
C ASP A 518 7.38 17.79 -20.38
N GLU A 519 6.75 16.60 -20.36
CA GLU A 519 6.70 15.73 -19.17
C GLU A 519 6.15 16.41 -17.89
N MET A 520 5.10 17.21 -18.03
CA MET A 520 4.45 17.90 -16.92
C MET A 520 3.53 16.99 -16.11
N VAL A 521 3.56 17.13 -14.78
CA VAL A 521 2.72 16.33 -13.87
C VAL A 521 1.26 16.77 -13.96
N LEU A 522 0.39 15.88 -14.45
CA LEU A 522 -1.05 16.11 -14.57
C LEU A 522 -1.83 15.67 -13.32
N GLY A 523 -1.35 14.59 -12.70
CA GLY A 523 -1.92 13.96 -11.52
C GLY A 523 -0.84 13.17 -10.78
N MET A 524 -0.89 13.19 -9.45
CA MET A 524 0.02 12.44 -8.59
C MET A 524 -0.74 11.99 -7.35
N ALA A 525 -0.79 10.68 -7.11
CA ALA A 525 -1.63 10.10 -6.06
C ALA A 525 -1.09 8.74 -5.59
N ASN A 526 -1.61 8.27 -4.46
CA ASN A 526 -1.44 6.90 -3.98
C ASN A 526 -2.69 6.50 -3.16
N ILE A 527 -2.69 5.33 -2.53
CA ILE A 527 -3.84 4.87 -1.74
C ILE A 527 -4.16 5.74 -0.50
N TYR A 528 -3.20 6.55 -0.04
CA TYR A 528 -3.36 7.43 1.13
C TYR A 528 -3.77 8.85 0.73
N TRP A 529 -3.35 9.28 -0.46
CA TRP A 529 -3.56 10.62 -0.99
C TRP A 529 -4.22 10.52 -2.37
N PRO A 530 -5.52 10.85 -2.49
CA PRO A 530 -6.12 11.03 -3.83
C PRO A 530 -5.46 12.18 -4.60
N LEU A 531 -4.70 13.01 -3.89
CA LEU A 531 -3.95 14.14 -4.37
C LEU A 531 -2.70 14.32 -3.51
N SER A 532 -1.52 14.07 -4.09
CA SER A 532 -0.25 14.18 -3.39
C SER A 532 0.03 15.62 -2.94
N PRO A 533 0.53 15.85 -1.71
CA PRO A 533 1.04 17.15 -1.27
C PRO A 533 2.19 17.69 -2.16
N LEU A 534 2.93 16.81 -2.83
CA LEU A 534 3.99 17.18 -3.78
C LEU A 534 3.47 17.95 -4.99
N ALA A 535 2.28 17.57 -5.48
CA ALA A 535 1.69 18.21 -6.64
C ALA A 535 1.42 19.71 -6.39
N PHE A 536 1.26 20.12 -5.14
CA PHE A 536 1.08 21.52 -4.75
C PHE A 536 2.38 22.30 -4.52
N SER A 537 3.46 21.62 -4.13
CA SER A 537 4.71 22.28 -3.75
C SER A 537 5.64 22.53 -4.94
N MET A 538 5.52 21.75 -6.02
CA MET A 538 6.55 21.69 -7.07
C MET A 538 6.38 22.68 -8.25
N SER A 539 5.69 23.80 -8.08
CA SER A 539 5.50 24.83 -9.14
C SER A 539 4.71 24.38 -10.39
N TYR A 540 4.24 23.13 -10.45
CA TYR A 540 3.57 22.53 -11.62
C TYR A 540 2.08 22.88 -11.80
N GLY A 541 1.57 23.88 -11.07
CA GLY A 541 0.14 24.23 -11.07
C GLY A 541 -0.71 23.26 -10.26
N PHE A 542 -2.03 23.44 -10.29
CA PHE A 542 -2.96 22.52 -9.62
C PHE A 542 -3.16 21.27 -10.47
N PRO A 543 -3.10 20.06 -9.89
CA PRO A 543 -3.36 18.84 -10.64
C PRO A 543 -4.80 18.79 -11.09
N ILE A 544 -4.98 18.37 -12.34
CA ILE A 544 -6.27 18.33 -13.03
C ILE A 544 -6.81 16.90 -13.17
N LEU A 545 -6.05 15.91 -12.68
CA LEU A 545 -6.41 14.51 -12.71
C LEU A 545 -6.25 13.85 -11.33
N PHE A 546 -7.27 13.09 -10.93
CA PHE A 546 -7.28 12.26 -9.73
C PHE A 546 -7.47 10.78 -10.11
N PRO A 547 -7.21 9.84 -9.19
CA PRO A 547 -7.55 8.44 -9.39
C PRO A 547 -9.03 8.21 -9.69
N MET A 548 -9.31 7.19 -10.51
CA MET A 548 -10.66 6.71 -10.77
C MET A 548 -11.34 6.25 -9.49
N GLY A 549 -12.63 6.54 -9.36
CA GLY A 549 -13.43 6.13 -8.20
C GLY A 549 -13.25 7.02 -6.96
N VAL A 550 -12.43 8.07 -7.03
CA VAL A 550 -12.25 9.02 -5.92
C VAL A 550 -13.57 9.68 -5.55
N ILE A 551 -13.81 9.83 -4.26
CA ILE A 551 -14.94 10.58 -3.70
C ILE A 551 -14.44 11.72 -2.81
N ALA A 552 -15.28 12.74 -2.60
CA ALA A 552 -14.84 13.93 -1.89
C ALA A 552 -14.33 13.68 -0.46
N SER A 553 -14.82 12.63 0.22
CA SER A 553 -14.37 12.27 1.56
C SER A 553 -12.93 11.75 1.61
N ASP A 554 -12.39 11.24 0.50
CA ASP A 554 -11.02 10.70 0.43
C ASP A 554 -9.98 11.80 0.61
N PHE A 555 -10.35 13.05 0.33
CA PHE A 555 -9.49 14.20 0.50
C PHE A 555 -9.39 14.71 1.94
N SER A 556 -10.04 14.07 2.93
CA SER A 556 -10.05 14.58 4.31
C SER A 556 -8.63 14.76 4.87
N ALA A 557 -7.75 13.77 4.65
CA ALA A 557 -6.35 13.84 5.09
C ALA A 557 -5.57 14.97 4.38
N PHE A 558 -5.79 15.12 3.07
CA PHE A 558 -5.23 16.22 2.28
C PHE A 558 -5.67 17.59 2.80
N PHE A 559 -6.90 17.73 3.27
CA PHE A 559 -7.38 19.03 3.75
C PHE A 559 -7.09 19.32 5.21
N ASP A 560 -6.95 18.30 6.06
CA ASP A 560 -6.42 18.49 7.42
C ASP A 560 -5.04 19.16 7.39
N VAL A 561 -4.24 18.78 6.39
CA VAL A 561 -2.97 19.42 6.03
C VAL A 561 -3.14 20.90 5.65
N TYR A 562 -4.13 21.25 4.84
CA TYR A 562 -4.39 22.63 4.40
C TYR A 562 -5.21 23.49 5.37
N SER A 563 -5.55 22.96 6.54
CA SER A 563 -6.35 23.66 7.55
C SER A 563 -5.68 24.95 8.09
N SER A 564 -4.37 25.10 7.89
CA SER A 564 -3.63 26.33 8.20
C SER A 564 -3.90 27.48 7.21
N VAL A 565 -4.37 27.16 6.00
CA VAL A 565 -4.68 28.11 4.91
C VAL A 565 -6.18 28.35 4.79
N TYR A 566 -6.98 27.30 4.95
CA TYR A 566 -8.45 27.34 4.90
C TYR A 566 -9.02 26.83 6.22
N ASP A 567 -9.88 27.63 6.87
CA ASP A 567 -10.44 27.35 8.18
C ASP A 567 -11.85 26.73 8.14
N ASP A 568 -12.44 26.61 6.94
CA ASP A 568 -13.72 25.94 6.71
C ASP A 568 -13.69 25.12 5.42
N ILE A 569 -14.03 23.83 5.51
CA ILE A 569 -13.95 22.88 4.41
C ILE A 569 -15.25 22.11 4.35
N SER A 570 -15.86 22.07 3.16
CA SER A 570 -17.13 21.38 2.92
C SER A 570 -17.04 20.46 1.71
N TYR A 571 -17.78 19.35 1.78
CA TYR A 571 -17.71 18.25 0.82
C TYR A 571 -19.09 17.96 0.24
N GLY A 572 -19.13 17.69 -1.06
CA GLY A 572 -20.24 17.06 -1.74
C GLY A 572 -19.95 15.61 -2.09
N THR A 573 -20.63 15.07 -3.09
CA THR A 573 -20.27 13.76 -3.66
C THR A 573 -19.03 13.88 -4.58
N ASN A 574 -18.98 14.95 -5.36
CA ASN A 574 -18.04 15.16 -6.46
C ASN A 574 -17.45 16.58 -6.45
N TYR A 575 -17.46 17.21 -5.27
CA TYR A 575 -16.85 18.53 -5.08
C TYR A 575 -16.30 18.71 -3.67
N VAL A 576 -15.33 19.61 -3.57
CA VAL A 576 -14.77 20.13 -2.32
C VAL A 576 -14.74 21.65 -2.42
N THR A 577 -15.14 22.31 -1.33
CA THR A 577 -14.98 23.76 -1.18
C THR A 577 -14.16 24.05 0.06
N MET A 578 -13.03 24.74 -0.13
CA MET A 578 -12.15 25.23 0.92
C MET A 578 -12.32 26.74 1.05
N THR A 579 -12.53 27.23 2.26
CA THR A 579 -12.79 28.64 2.54
C THR A 579 -11.86 29.14 3.63
N ASN A 580 -11.20 30.27 3.38
CA ASN A 580 -10.63 31.12 4.40
C ASN A 580 -11.67 32.18 4.77
N THR A 581 -12.39 31.96 5.86
CA THR A 581 -13.50 32.81 6.31
C THR A 581 -13.04 34.18 6.75
N THR A 582 -11.78 34.31 7.19
CA THR A 582 -11.18 35.57 7.62
C THR A 582 -10.92 36.52 6.45
N LEU A 583 -10.40 36.01 5.33
CA LEU A 583 -10.05 36.80 4.15
C LEU A 583 -11.13 36.78 3.07
N ASN A 584 -12.21 36.00 3.27
CA ASN A 584 -13.24 35.74 2.27
C ASN A 584 -12.60 35.26 0.95
N ARG A 585 -11.78 34.22 1.07
CA ARG A 585 -11.09 33.55 -0.03
C ARG A 585 -11.61 32.12 -0.09
N GLN A 586 -11.94 31.64 -1.28
CA GLN A 586 -12.53 30.33 -1.46
C GLN A 586 -11.91 29.66 -2.69
N LEU A 587 -11.62 28.37 -2.57
CA LEU A 587 -11.22 27.48 -3.65
C LEU A 587 -12.25 26.37 -3.78
N ARG A 588 -12.75 26.16 -5.00
CA ARG A 588 -13.68 25.08 -5.33
C ARG A 588 -12.99 24.11 -6.26
N LEU A 589 -13.17 22.83 -5.97
CA LEU A 589 -12.72 21.72 -6.79
C LEU A 589 -13.93 20.84 -7.08
N HIS A 590 -14.21 20.61 -8.35
CA HIS A 590 -15.22 19.70 -8.87
C HIS A 590 -14.52 18.70 -9.79
N PHE A 591 -14.92 17.44 -9.70
CA PHE A 591 -14.35 16.35 -10.50
C PHE A 591 -15.45 15.35 -10.85
N ASP A 592 -15.23 14.52 -11.86
CA ASP A 592 -16.07 13.35 -12.11
C ASP A 592 -15.55 12.20 -11.25
N SER A 593 -16.34 11.71 -10.30
CA SER A 593 -15.94 10.61 -9.40
C SER A 593 -15.66 9.29 -10.14
N THR A 594 -16.15 9.14 -11.39
CA THR A 594 -15.92 7.93 -12.17
C THR A 594 -14.52 7.94 -12.80
N SER A 595 -14.18 9.04 -13.49
CA SER A 595 -12.92 9.18 -14.21
C SER A 595 -11.81 9.84 -13.39
N GLY A 596 -12.14 10.52 -12.29
CA GLY A 596 -11.20 11.35 -11.54
C GLY A 596 -10.80 12.65 -12.26
N ILE A 597 -11.33 12.94 -13.44
CA ILE A 597 -10.99 14.15 -14.20
C ILE A 597 -11.60 15.38 -13.52
N THR A 598 -10.80 16.41 -13.29
CA THR A 598 -11.27 17.70 -12.78
C THR A 598 -12.21 18.34 -13.79
N THR A 599 -13.43 18.66 -13.36
CA THR A 599 -14.45 19.32 -14.18
C THR A 599 -14.50 20.83 -13.98
N TYR A 600 -14.07 21.31 -12.81
CA TYR A 600 -13.84 22.72 -12.53
C TYR A 600 -12.99 22.87 -11.28
N LEU A 601 -11.90 23.62 -11.39
CA LEU A 601 -11.15 24.15 -10.28
C LEU A 601 -11.21 25.66 -10.38
N GLY A 602 -11.55 26.35 -9.31
CA GLY A 602 -11.66 27.81 -9.37
C GLY A 602 -11.67 28.46 -8.02
N GLY A 603 -10.84 29.48 -7.85
CA GLY A 603 -10.81 30.27 -6.64
C GLY A 603 -9.45 30.83 -6.28
N TRP A 604 -9.34 31.21 -5.03
CA TRP A 604 -8.17 31.84 -4.46
C TRP A 604 -7.25 30.80 -3.85
N THR A 605 -5.99 30.90 -4.20
CA THR A 605 -4.93 29.98 -3.81
C THR A 605 -3.80 30.80 -3.22
N ARG A 606 -3.03 30.18 -2.34
CA ARG A 606 -1.86 30.81 -1.73
C ARG A 606 -0.69 29.87 -1.91
N GLN A 607 0.39 30.39 -2.49
CA GLN A 607 1.62 29.64 -2.63
C GLN A 607 2.12 29.24 -1.24
N PRO A 608 2.35 27.94 -1.01
CA PRO A 608 2.84 27.49 0.28
C PRO A 608 4.17 28.21 0.66
N GLY A 609 4.23 28.81 1.85
CA GLY A 609 5.42 29.53 2.35
C GLY A 609 5.46 31.02 2.00
N SER A 610 4.53 31.49 1.16
CA SER A 610 4.39 32.91 0.83
C SER A 610 3.89 33.75 2.01
N ALA A 611 3.86 35.07 1.86
CA ALA A 611 3.30 35.96 2.88
C ALA A 611 1.79 35.67 3.09
N PRO A 612 1.22 35.88 4.30
CA PRO A 612 -0.20 35.60 4.58
C PRO A 612 -1.21 36.30 3.65
N ASP A 613 -0.79 37.38 3.00
CA ASP A 613 -1.58 38.23 2.10
C ASP A 613 -1.34 37.93 0.60
N ASP A 614 -0.43 37.02 0.26
CA ASP A 614 -0.06 36.70 -1.12
C ASP A 614 -0.97 35.61 -1.73
N TRP A 615 -2.17 36.05 -2.15
CA TRP A 615 -3.19 35.19 -2.77
C TRP A 615 -3.34 35.49 -4.26
N SER A 616 -3.35 34.43 -5.07
CA SER A 616 -3.66 34.49 -6.49
C SER A 616 -5.00 33.80 -6.77
N TYR A 617 -5.81 34.35 -7.66
CA TYR A 617 -6.96 33.63 -8.20
C TYR A 617 -6.51 32.84 -9.42
N THR A 618 -6.95 31.60 -9.48
CA THR A 618 -6.81 30.74 -10.65
C THR A 618 -8.12 30.00 -10.90
N SER A 619 -8.41 29.71 -12.16
CA SER A 619 -9.40 28.72 -12.52
C SER A 619 -8.86 27.82 -13.61
N VAL A 620 -9.17 26.53 -13.50
CA VAL A 620 -8.76 25.49 -14.42
C VAL A 620 -9.97 24.61 -14.73
N TYR A 621 -10.24 24.37 -16.00
CA TYR A 621 -11.38 23.53 -16.40
C TYR A 621 -11.19 22.92 -17.79
N PRO A 622 -11.71 21.69 -18.02
CA PRO A 622 -11.55 20.99 -19.27
C PRO A 622 -12.47 21.58 -20.35
N LEU A 623 -11.95 21.68 -21.57
CA LEU A 623 -12.68 22.07 -22.77
C LEU A 623 -13.11 20.82 -23.53
N ILE A 624 -14.35 20.81 -24.00
CA ILE A 624 -14.85 19.80 -24.93
C ILE A 624 -14.43 20.22 -26.34
N VAL A 625 -13.86 19.28 -27.09
CA VAL A 625 -13.43 19.50 -28.48
C VAL A 625 -14.43 18.89 -29.44
N GLU A 626 -14.85 19.66 -30.43
CA GLU A 626 -15.69 19.21 -31.53
C GLU A 626 -15.00 19.51 -32.87
N ASP A 627 -15.12 18.56 -33.80
CA ASP A 627 -14.57 18.63 -35.16
C ASP A 627 -15.69 18.87 -36.16
N PRO A 628 -15.99 20.12 -36.51
CA PRO A 628 -17.21 20.38 -37.22
C PRO A 628 -17.10 20.03 -38.70
N SER A 629 -18.21 19.57 -39.28
CA SER A 629 -18.26 19.21 -40.69
C SER A 629 -18.07 20.43 -41.60
N LEU A 630 -17.46 20.22 -42.76
CA LEU A 630 -17.31 21.25 -43.80
C LEU A 630 -18.67 21.77 -44.26
N GLY A 631 -18.80 23.10 -44.39
CA GLY A 631 -20.05 23.77 -44.74
C GLY A 631 -20.84 24.17 -43.50
N VAL A 632 -22.17 24.06 -43.57
CA VAL A 632 -23.05 24.43 -42.45
C VAL A 632 -23.06 23.28 -41.45
N SER A 633 -22.63 23.58 -40.23
CA SER A 633 -22.64 22.67 -39.09
C SER A 633 -23.32 23.34 -37.91
N GLU A 634 -23.99 22.54 -37.09
CA GLU A 634 -24.60 22.93 -35.83
C GLU A 634 -24.16 21.92 -34.77
N ILE A 635 -23.69 22.42 -33.63
CA ILE A 635 -23.22 21.62 -32.50
C ILE A 635 -24.14 21.89 -31.32
N ASP A 636 -24.66 20.83 -30.71
CA ASP A 636 -25.38 20.92 -29.44
C ASP A 636 -24.38 20.84 -28.28
N ILE A 637 -24.23 21.95 -27.57
CA ILE A 637 -23.32 22.10 -26.44
C ILE A 637 -23.80 21.25 -25.27
N GLN A 638 -22.95 20.34 -24.81
CA GLN A 638 -23.24 19.50 -23.65
C GLN A 638 -22.67 20.13 -22.37
N SER A 639 -23.38 19.97 -21.24
CA SER A 639 -22.83 20.26 -19.91
C SER A 639 -23.38 19.31 -18.87
N VAL A 640 -22.49 18.88 -17.97
CA VAL A 640 -22.86 18.10 -16.78
C VAL A 640 -23.32 19.04 -15.64
N LEU A 641 -22.90 20.31 -15.66
CA LEU A 641 -23.16 21.28 -14.58
C LEU A 641 -24.34 22.20 -14.86
N VAL A 642 -24.73 22.37 -16.14
CA VAL A 642 -25.88 23.18 -16.55
C VAL A 642 -26.78 22.32 -17.44
N SER A 643 -27.79 21.68 -16.82
CA SER A 643 -28.68 20.75 -17.54
C SER A 643 -29.98 21.37 -18.04
N ASP A 644 -30.37 22.54 -17.52
CA ASP A 644 -31.66 23.16 -17.83
C ASP A 644 -31.61 24.14 -19.01
N ILE A 645 -30.43 24.43 -19.55
CA ILE A 645 -30.22 25.36 -20.66
C ILE A 645 -29.65 24.59 -21.84
N GLU A 646 -30.34 24.64 -22.97
CA GLU A 646 -29.86 24.04 -24.22
C GLU A 646 -29.13 25.13 -25.02
N ILE A 647 -27.90 24.86 -25.43
CA ILE A 647 -27.13 25.78 -26.27
C ILE A 647 -26.76 25.04 -27.56
N SER A 648 -27.02 25.65 -28.72
CA SER A 648 -26.49 25.18 -30.00
C SER A 648 -25.63 26.26 -30.66
N VAL A 649 -24.55 25.85 -31.32
CA VAL A 649 -23.62 26.74 -32.02
C VAL A 649 -23.58 26.35 -33.49
N GLY A 650 -24.02 27.26 -34.34
CA GLY A 650 -24.00 27.14 -35.79
C GLY A 650 -22.90 27.98 -36.41
N PHE A 651 -22.18 27.40 -37.37
CA PHE A 651 -21.22 28.13 -38.20
C PHE A 651 -21.17 27.53 -39.61
N ASN A 652 -20.58 28.27 -40.53
CA ASN A 652 -20.42 27.85 -41.93
C ASN A 652 -18.96 27.91 -42.33
N THR A 653 -18.31 26.76 -42.50
CA THR A 653 -16.85 26.70 -42.64
C THR A 653 -16.42 26.26 -44.03
N THR A 654 -15.21 26.70 -44.40
CA THR A 654 -14.61 26.37 -45.71
C THR A 654 -13.50 25.32 -45.60
N SER A 655 -13.05 25.00 -44.38
CA SER A 655 -12.04 24.00 -44.04
C SER A 655 -12.31 23.41 -42.65
N SER A 656 -11.55 22.38 -42.27
CA SER A 656 -11.59 21.77 -40.94
C SER A 656 -10.90 22.67 -39.91
N PHE A 657 -11.48 22.75 -38.72
CA PHE A 657 -10.94 23.45 -37.55
C PHE A 657 -11.48 22.75 -36.30
N GLU A 658 -10.92 23.05 -35.14
CA GLU A 658 -11.40 22.55 -33.84
C GLU A 658 -12.26 23.64 -33.19
N TYR A 659 -13.42 23.26 -32.69
CA TYR A 659 -14.27 24.11 -31.85
C TYR A 659 -14.18 23.61 -30.41
N LEU A 660 -13.61 24.41 -29.53
CA LEU A 660 -13.44 24.07 -28.13
C LEU A 660 -14.44 24.86 -27.30
N TYR A 661 -15.07 24.23 -26.31
CA TYR A 661 -16.05 24.92 -25.48
C TYR A 661 -16.16 24.36 -24.07
N ALA A 662 -16.80 25.16 -23.23
CA ALA A 662 -16.97 24.92 -21.82
C ALA A 662 -18.25 25.62 -21.32
N LEU A 663 -19.15 24.89 -20.64
CA LEU A 663 -20.41 25.44 -20.13
C LEU A 663 -20.58 25.11 -18.65
N TYR A 664 -20.57 26.14 -17.79
CA TYR A 664 -20.56 26.00 -16.33
C TYR A 664 -21.56 26.90 -15.62
N SER A 665 -21.92 26.53 -14.40
CA SER A 665 -22.71 27.34 -13.47
C SER A 665 -21.86 28.29 -12.61
N PHE A 666 -20.52 28.20 -12.71
CA PHE A 666 -19.57 28.95 -11.90
C PHE A 666 -18.84 29.98 -12.72
N ASN A 667 -18.55 31.12 -12.10
CA ASN A 667 -17.80 32.19 -12.74
C ASN A 667 -16.36 31.72 -12.98
N PRO A 668 -15.91 31.58 -14.24
CA PRO A 668 -14.54 31.19 -14.54
C PRO A 668 -13.54 32.33 -14.30
N VAL A 669 -14.00 33.53 -13.98
CA VAL A 669 -13.14 34.70 -13.72
C VAL A 669 -13.44 35.31 -12.36
N ASN A 670 -12.45 35.98 -11.78
CA ASN A 670 -12.53 36.58 -10.45
C ASN A 670 -13.31 37.91 -10.39
N ILE A 671 -14.13 38.20 -11.41
CA ILE A 671 -14.90 39.44 -11.49
C ILE A 671 -16.38 39.11 -11.51
N SER A 672 -17.10 39.64 -10.53
CA SER A 672 -18.56 39.48 -10.43
C SER A 672 -19.27 40.15 -11.60
N LEU A 673 -20.42 39.58 -11.99
CA LEU A 673 -21.26 40.20 -13.02
C LEU A 673 -21.80 41.55 -12.54
N PRO A 674 -21.86 42.58 -13.40
CA PRO A 674 -22.36 43.90 -13.03
C PRO A 674 -23.83 43.88 -12.58
N ASN A 675 -24.66 43.07 -13.23
CA ASN A 675 -26.10 42.97 -12.96
C ASN A 675 -26.57 41.51 -13.03
N GLY A 676 -27.61 41.22 -12.24
CA GLY A 676 -28.31 39.94 -12.23
C GLY A 676 -27.54 38.80 -11.57
N THR A 677 -28.21 37.65 -11.47
CA THR A 677 -27.66 36.37 -11.05
C THR A 677 -27.26 35.58 -12.30
N ALA A 678 -26.06 35.00 -12.32
CA ALA A 678 -25.63 34.17 -13.44
C ALA A 678 -26.52 32.93 -13.58
N LEU A 679 -26.98 32.65 -14.80
CA LEU A 679 -27.58 31.38 -15.21
C LEU A 679 -26.49 30.40 -15.62
N CYS A 680 -25.58 30.85 -16.49
CA CYS A 680 -24.47 30.05 -16.96
C CYS A 680 -23.34 30.93 -17.48
N TYR A 681 -22.15 30.33 -17.55
CA TYR A 681 -20.96 30.86 -18.19
C TYR A 681 -20.60 29.92 -19.33
N PHE A 682 -20.44 30.47 -20.53
CA PHE A 682 -20.13 29.71 -21.73
C PHE A 682 -18.84 30.23 -22.34
N ASP A 683 -17.76 29.49 -22.19
CA ASP A 683 -16.49 29.76 -22.83
C ASP A 683 -16.38 28.98 -24.13
N GLN A 684 -15.82 29.61 -25.15
CA GLN A 684 -15.55 28.98 -26.43
C GLN A 684 -14.28 29.52 -27.08
N ILE A 685 -13.62 28.65 -27.84
CA ILE A 685 -12.46 28.96 -28.68
C ILE A 685 -12.69 28.34 -30.05
N THR A 686 -12.32 29.09 -31.09
CA THR A 686 -12.28 28.63 -32.47
C THR A 686 -10.82 28.66 -32.91
N THR A 687 -10.22 27.52 -33.25
CA THR A 687 -8.78 27.50 -33.57
C THR A 687 -8.44 28.19 -34.89
N HIS A 688 -9.34 28.20 -35.86
CA HIS A 688 -9.08 28.84 -37.16
C HIS A 688 -10.26 29.73 -37.55
N PRO A 689 -10.51 30.85 -36.84
CA PRO A 689 -11.65 31.71 -37.12
C PRO A 689 -11.58 32.30 -38.53
N SER A 690 -10.37 32.45 -39.09
CA SER A 690 -10.12 32.84 -40.48
C SER A 690 -10.81 31.95 -41.52
N MET A 691 -11.16 30.70 -41.14
CA MET A 691 -11.79 29.70 -42.00
C MET A 691 -13.33 29.69 -41.93
N ILE A 692 -13.91 30.40 -40.96
CA ILE A 692 -15.35 30.55 -40.80
C ILE A 692 -15.85 31.64 -41.76
N SER A 693 -16.82 31.28 -42.61
CA SER A 693 -17.47 32.19 -43.53
C SER A 693 -18.78 32.74 -42.93
N GLY A 694 -18.74 33.99 -42.49
CA GLY A 694 -19.90 34.69 -41.93
C GLY A 694 -19.89 34.77 -40.40
N ASN A 695 -21.08 34.85 -39.80
CA ASN A 695 -21.24 34.93 -38.36
C ASN A 695 -21.41 33.55 -37.74
N ILE A 696 -20.86 33.38 -36.53
CA ILE A 696 -21.22 32.31 -35.62
C ILE A 696 -22.62 32.64 -35.06
N THR A 697 -23.50 31.65 -35.05
CA THR A 697 -24.86 31.76 -34.53
C THR A 697 -24.98 30.91 -33.28
N LEU A 698 -25.11 31.55 -32.12
CA LEU A 698 -25.33 30.89 -30.84
C LEU A 698 -26.82 30.93 -30.51
N THR A 699 -27.46 29.78 -30.40
CA THR A 699 -28.86 29.65 -29.99
C THR A 699 -28.91 29.14 -28.56
N ILE A 700 -29.50 29.92 -27.65
CA ILE A 700 -29.66 29.55 -26.24
C ILE A 700 -31.15 29.38 -25.98
N THR A 701 -31.60 28.16 -25.67
CA THR A 701 -32.98 27.87 -25.30
C THR A 701 -33.08 27.73 -23.79
N LEU A 702 -33.96 28.52 -23.18
CA LEU A 702 -34.14 28.57 -21.74
C LEU A 702 -35.23 27.61 -21.28
N PRO A 703 -35.12 27.10 -20.04
CA PRO A 703 -36.16 26.25 -19.48
C PRO A 703 -37.46 27.04 -19.33
N LEU A 704 -38.59 26.36 -19.42
CA LEU A 704 -39.92 26.99 -19.32
C LEU A 704 -40.17 27.69 -17.97
N SER A 705 -39.36 27.38 -16.95
CA SER A 705 -39.35 28.08 -15.66
C SER A 705 -38.88 29.54 -15.77
N ILE A 706 -38.10 29.87 -16.80
CA ILE A 706 -37.64 31.23 -17.09
C ILE A 706 -38.45 31.77 -18.25
N ASN A 707 -39.37 32.69 -17.94
CA ASN A 707 -40.24 33.30 -18.94
C ASN A 707 -39.62 34.60 -19.47
N LEU A 708 -39.13 34.57 -20.72
CA LEU A 708 -38.54 35.73 -21.40
C LEU A 708 -39.47 36.95 -21.51
N ALA A 709 -40.78 36.81 -21.31
CA ALA A 709 -41.72 37.94 -21.29
C ALA A 709 -41.69 38.74 -19.97
N THR A 710 -41.22 38.14 -18.88
CA THR A 710 -41.25 38.72 -17.52
C THR A 710 -39.87 38.81 -16.88
N THR A 711 -38.89 38.05 -17.36
CA THR A 711 -37.52 38.06 -16.84
C THR A 711 -36.64 39.01 -17.65
N HIS A 712 -35.95 39.94 -16.97
CA HIS A 712 -34.90 40.73 -17.60
C HIS A 712 -33.62 39.89 -17.68
N LEU A 713 -33.10 39.69 -18.88
CA LEU A 713 -31.85 38.98 -19.12
C LEU A 713 -30.73 39.95 -19.52
N TYR A 714 -29.53 39.62 -19.09
CA TYR A 714 -28.30 40.24 -19.51
C TYR A 714 -27.40 39.19 -20.14
N LEU A 715 -26.98 39.43 -21.37
CA LEU A 715 -25.90 38.68 -22.00
C LEU A 715 -24.63 39.52 -21.86
N PHE A 716 -23.66 39.01 -21.11
CA PHE A 716 -22.34 39.60 -20.98
C PHE A 716 -21.33 38.84 -21.82
N ALA A 717 -20.30 39.55 -22.27
CA ALA A 717 -19.10 38.97 -22.83
C ALA A 717 -17.88 39.48 -22.04
N TRP A 718 -16.94 38.59 -21.75
CA TRP A 718 -15.73 38.89 -21.00
C TRP A 718 -14.67 39.51 -21.91
N ASN A 719 -14.03 40.56 -21.41
CA ASN A 719 -12.79 41.12 -21.94
C ASN A 719 -12.80 41.49 -23.44
N VAL A 720 -13.96 41.78 -24.02
CA VAL A 720 -14.09 42.09 -25.46
C VAL A 720 -13.32 43.36 -25.84
N SER A 721 -13.19 44.32 -24.92
CA SER A 721 -12.39 45.55 -25.12
C SER A 721 -10.92 45.44 -24.67
N GLY A 722 -10.47 44.29 -24.15
CA GLY A 722 -9.13 44.16 -23.54
C GLY A 722 -9.00 44.85 -22.18
N SER A 723 -10.12 45.16 -21.52
CA SER A 723 -10.17 45.87 -20.22
C SER A 723 -10.37 44.96 -19.01
N SER A 724 -10.42 43.65 -19.21
CA SER A 724 -10.68 42.64 -18.19
C SER A 724 -11.96 42.92 -17.39
N THR A 725 -13.05 43.21 -18.10
CA THR A 725 -14.36 43.44 -17.49
C THR A 725 -15.46 42.68 -18.23
N TRP A 726 -16.58 42.47 -17.55
CA TRP A 726 -17.82 42.01 -18.17
C TRP A 726 -18.50 43.17 -18.88
N GLU A 727 -18.70 43.02 -20.19
CA GLU A 727 -19.36 44.01 -21.04
C GLU A 727 -20.72 43.48 -21.51
N ILE A 728 -21.75 44.32 -21.47
CA ILE A 728 -23.08 43.93 -21.96
C ILE A 728 -23.03 43.83 -23.49
N ALA A 729 -23.49 42.69 -24.02
CA ALA A 729 -23.64 42.52 -25.45
C ALA A 729 -24.58 43.60 -26.02
N PRO A 730 -24.20 44.28 -27.10
CA PRO A 730 -25.03 45.33 -27.67
C PRO A 730 -26.38 44.74 -28.11
N PRO A 731 -27.51 45.47 -27.96
CA PRO A 731 -28.85 44.94 -28.27
C PRO A 731 -29.00 44.42 -29.70
N GLU A 732 -28.21 44.92 -30.64
CA GLU A 732 -28.15 44.46 -32.03
C GLU A 732 -27.45 43.10 -32.22
N ALA A 733 -26.71 42.60 -31.23
CA ALA A 733 -25.99 41.33 -31.33
C ALA A 733 -26.86 40.11 -31.03
N TYR A 734 -28.08 40.29 -30.47
CA TYR A 734 -28.97 39.19 -30.15
C TYR A 734 -30.44 39.48 -30.43
N GLU A 735 -31.19 38.43 -30.75
CA GLU A 735 -32.64 38.43 -30.92
C GLU A 735 -33.27 37.53 -29.86
N ILE A 736 -34.27 38.05 -29.14
CA ILE A 736 -35.05 37.29 -28.16
C ILE A 736 -36.32 36.78 -28.84
N ASN A 737 -36.50 35.46 -28.89
CA ASN A 737 -37.70 34.81 -29.39
C ASN A 737 -38.53 34.23 -28.24
N GLY A 738 -39.52 35.01 -27.78
CA GLY A 738 -40.44 34.57 -26.72
C GLY A 738 -41.37 33.40 -27.10
N THR A 739 -41.44 33.00 -28.38
CA THR A 739 -42.26 31.84 -28.81
C THR A 739 -41.53 30.52 -28.58
N THR A 740 -40.23 30.50 -28.85
CA THR A 740 -39.35 29.33 -28.65
C THR A 740 -38.62 29.37 -27.32
N ASN A 741 -38.83 30.42 -26.53
CA ASN A 741 -38.10 30.71 -25.30
C ASN A 741 -36.58 30.72 -25.51
N SER A 742 -36.12 31.28 -26.63
CA SER A 742 -34.70 31.24 -27.01
C SER A 742 -34.11 32.61 -27.33
N ILE A 743 -32.80 32.71 -27.19
CA ILE A 743 -31.97 33.87 -27.55
C ILE A 743 -31.07 33.43 -28.69
N ILE A 744 -31.05 34.19 -29.78
CA ILE A 744 -30.16 33.94 -30.91
C ILE A 744 -29.13 35.07 -30.91
N VAL A 745 -27.87 34.75 -30.70
CA VAL A 745 -26.75 35.69 -30.72
C VAL A 745 -25.98 35.48 -32.02
N GLN A 746 -25.71 36.56 -32.75
CA GLN A 746 -24.90 36.52 -33.96
C GLN A 746 -23.70 37.45 -33.82
N TYR A 747 -22.52 36.87 -33.91
CA TYR A 747 -21.26 37.60 -33.89
C TYR A 747 -20.35 37.05 -34.99
N PRO A 748 -19.52 37.90 -35.63
CA PRO A 748 -18.51 37.39 -36.55
C PRO A 748 -17.57 36.46 -35.77
N ALA A 749 -16.96 35.51 -36.48
CA ALA A 749 -15.79 34.82 -35.95
C ALA A 749 -14.68 35.89 -35.76
N PHE A 750 -14.62 36.47 -34.57
CA PHE A 750 -13.54 37.39 -34.18
C PHE A 750 -12.25 36.58 -34.03
N SER A 751 -11.14 37.24 -33.70
CA SER A 751 -9.80 36.64 -33.53
C SER A 751 -9.82 35.30 -32.79
N ALA A 752 -8.77 34.48 -32.95
CA ALA A 752 -8.71 33.11 -32.42
C ALA A 752 -8.56 33.04 -30.88
N ASP A 753 -8.93 34.13 -30.20
CA ASP A 753 -8.96 34.28 -28.76
C ASP A 753 -10.22 33.62 -28.19
N SER A 754 -10.15 33.22 -26.92
CA SER A 754 -11.30 32.74 -26.18
C SER A 754 -12.36 33.85 -26.02
N LEU A 755 -13.63 33.47 -26.13
CA LEU A 755 -14.76 34.33 -25.85
C LEU A 755 -15.64 33.71 -24.76
N ILE A 756 -15.62 34.31 -23.56
CA ILE A 756 -16.49 33.89 -22.46
C ILE A 756 -17.76 34.72 -22.47
N PHE A 757 -18.90 34.06 -22.60
CA PHE A 757 -20.22 34.63 -22.35
C PHE A 757 -20.67 34.34 -20.93
N ALA A 758 -21.41 35.27 -20.34
CA ALA A 758 -22.23 34.98 -19.17
C ALA A 758 -23.66 35.38 -19.47
N LEU A 759 -24.58 34.45 -19.27
CA LEU A 759 -26.00 34.76 -19.28
C LEU A 759 -26.41 34.99 -17.83
N SER A 760 -27.01 36.14 -17.55
CA SER A 760 -27.54 36.48 -16.24
C SER A 760 -28.98 36.95 -16.34
N TYR A 761 -29.69 36.92 -15.22
CA TYR A 761 -31.06 37.39 -15.13
C TYR A 761 -31.25 38.24 -13.88
N GLU A 762 -32.12 39.24 -13.98
CA GLU A 762 -32.58 40.02 -12.84
C GLU A 762 -33.92 39.49 -12.39
N SER A 763 -33.92 38.86 -11.23
CA SER A 763 -35.14 38.45 -10.57
C SER A 763 -35.82 39.64 -9.94
N LEU A 764 -37.09 39.83 -10.26
CA LEU A 764 -37.90 40.89 -9.65
C LEU A 764 -38.37 40.40 -8.27
N LEU A 765 -38.26 41.28 -7.27
CA LEU A 765 -38.96 41.10 -6.00
C LEU A 765 -40.46 40.93 -6.28
N PRO A 766 -41.20 40.20 -5.42
CA PRO A 766 -42.63 40.09 -5.57
C PRO A 766 -43.28 41.48 -5.76
N GLY A 767 -44.22 41.60 -6.69
CA GLY A 767 -44.91 42.84 -6.97
C GLY A 767 -45.68 43.39 -5.75
N PRO A 768 -46.05 44.67 -5.76
CA PRO A 768 -46.84 45.24 -4.66
C PRO A 768 -48.20 44.53 -4.55
N LEU A 769 -48.60 44.22 -3.31
CA LEU A 769 -49.90 43.67 -2.96
C LEU A 769 -50.67 44.60 -2.03
N THR A 770 -52.00 44.52 -2.07
CA THR A 770 -52.88 45.27 -1.17
C THR A 770 -53.64 44.30 -0.27
N LEU A 771 -53.50 44.46 1.04
CA LEU A 771 -54.25 43.78 2.09
C LEU A 771 -55.52 44.56 2.46
N THR A 772 -56.63 43.84 2.56
CA THR A 772 -57.96 44.33 2.94
C THR A 772 -58.62 43.38 3.95
N SER A 773 -59.71 43.82 4.57
CA SER A 773 -60.51 43.00 5.49
C SER A 773 -62.00 43.33 5.34
N ASP A 774 -62.86 42.35 5.66
CA ASP A 774 -64.32 42.52 5.77
C ASP A 774 -64.79 42.95 7.18
N ALA A 775 -63.87 43.13 8.14
CA ALA A 775 -64.18 43.58 9.49
C ALA A 775 -64.95 44.91 9.50
N THR A 776 -65.98 45.02 10.34
CA THR A 776 -66.62 46.32 10.58
C THR A 776 -65.71 47.22 11.44
N SER A 777 -65.99 48.52 11.53
CA SER A 777 -65.18 49.45 12.34
C SER A 777 -66.03 50.17 13.40
N PRO A 778 -65.98 49.74 14.69
CA PRO A 778 -65.29 48.55 15.19
C PRO A 778 -65.98 47.25 14.76
N ASP A 779 -65.24 46.15 14.80
CA ASP A 779 -65.72 44.79 14.61
C ASP A 779 -66.44 44.32 15.88
N ILE A 780 -67.62 43.71 15.75
CA ILE A 780 -68.54 43.50 16.89
C ILE A 780 -68.65 42.07 17.38
N ASP A 781 -68.10 41.11 16.65
CA ASP A 781 -68.16 39.68 16.97
C ASP A 781 -66.78 39.00 17.03
N GLY A 782 -65.70 39.71 16.65
CA GLY A 782 -64.32 39.22 16.70
C GLY A 782 -63.98 38.28 15.56
N ASN A 783 -64.79 38.24 14.50
CA ASN A 783 -64.62 37.34 13.35
C ASN A 783 -64.57 38.13 12.05
N PHE A 784 -63.48 37.99 11.30
CA PHE A 784 -63.30 38.66 10.03
C PHE A 784 -62.32 37.89 9.14
N THR A 785 -62.40 38.15 7.85
CA THR A 785 -61.53 37.59 6.83
C THR A 785 -60.54 38.66 6.38
N LEU A 786 -59.26 38.30 6.34
CA LEU A 786 -58.23 39.06 5.64
C LEU A 786 -58.20 38.61 4.18
N THR A 787 -58.08 39.53 3.24
CA THR A 787 -57.98 39.21 1.80
C THR A 787 -56.95 40.14 1.16
N TRP A 788 -56.08 39.61 0.32
CA TRP A 788 -55.09 40.40 -0.41
C TRP A 788 -55.11 40.11 -1.91
N THR A 789 -54.62 41.08 -2.68
CA THR A 789 -54.42 40.90 -4.13
C THR A 789 -53.22 39.99 -4.39
N THR A 790 -53.25 39.22 -5.47
CA THR A 790 -52.09 38.49 -5.96
C THR A 790 -50.91 39.44 -6.18
N SER A 791 -49.76 39.11 -5.61
CA SER A 791 -48.47 39.73 -5.92
C SER A 791 -47.89 39.05 -7.15
N LEU A 792 -47.45 39.84 -8.14
CA LEU A 792 -46.73 39.30 -9.30
C LEU A 792 -45.42 38.68 -8.82
N ASP A 793 -44.99 37.54 -9.37
CA ASP A 793 -43.75 36.86 -9.00
C ASP A 793 -43.66 36.39 -7.54
N ALA A 794 -44.78 36.29 -6.80
CA ALA A 794 -44.82 35.67 -5.48
C ALA A 794 -45.09 34.16 -5.55
N ASP A 795 -44.29 33.36 -4.85
CA ASP A 795 -44.46 31.91 -4.71
C ASP A 795 -45.47 31.58 -3.61
N ASN A 796 -45.42 32.32 -2.49
CA ASN A 796 -46.29 32.13 -1.34
C ASN A 796 -46.40 33.41 -0.49
N TYR A 797 -47.17 33.36 0.60
CA TYR A 797 -47.46 34.49 1.47
C TYR A 797 -47.39 34.09 2.95
N SER A 798 -46.95 35.01 3.80
CA SER A 798 -47.03 34.88 5.26
C SER A 798 -47.77 36.07 5.88
N VAL A 799 -48.57 35.81 6.91
CA VAL A 799 -49.46 36.81 7.54
C VAL A 799 -49.00 37.06 8.97
N TYR A 800 -48.77 38.33 9.31
CA TYR A 800 -48.28 38.73 10.63
C TYR A 800 -49.28 39.64 11.36
N LEU A 801 -49.25 39.55 12.69
CA LEU A 801 -50.05 40.32 13.62
C LEU A 801 -49.18 41.02 14.67
N TYR A 802 -49.54 42.25 15.01
CA TYR A 802 -48.95 42.98 16.14
C TYR A 802 -49.96 43.89 16.85
N SER A 803 -49.64 44.31 18.07
CA SER A 803 -50.44 45.27 18.84
C SER A 803 -50.17 46.74 18.46
N GLY A 804 -49.21 47.00 17.57
CA GLY A 804 -48.85 48.32 17.06
C GLY A 804 -48.70 48.30 15.54
N TYR A 805 -48.59 49.48 14.92
CA TYR A 805 -48.41 49.59 13.46
C TYR A 805 -47.12 48.90 13.02
N ILE A 806 -47.20 48.08 11.96
CA ILE A 806 -46.08 47.29 11.46
C ILE A 806 -45.40 48.05 10.31
N ASN A 807 -44.13 48.40 10.50
CA ASN A 807 -43.30 49.05 9.48
C ASN A 807 -42.15 48.17 8.97
N SER A 808 -41.87 47.05 9.62
CA SER A 808 -40.90 46.02 9.20
C SER A 808 -41.20 44.69 9.89
N ILE A 809 -40.69 43.59 9.30
CA ILE A 809 -40.77 42.25 9.90
C ILE A 809 -39.61 42.06 10.89
N ASN A 810 -39.92 41.60 12.10
CA ASN A 810 -38.94 41.33 13.15
C ASN A 810 -39.51 40.29 14.15
N GLY A 811 -38.68 39.81 15.08
CA GLY A 811 -39.05 38.78 16.05
C GLY A 811 -40.13 39.13 17.09
N SER A 812 -40.68 40.35 17.08
CA SER A 812 -41.78 40.76 17.97
C SER A 812 -43.18 40.59 17.37
N LEU A 813 -43.27 40.28 16.07
CA LEU A 813 -44.53 40.02 15.38
C LEU A 813 -45.02 38.59 15.63
N ASN A 814 -46.33 38.39 15.71
CA ASN A 814 -46.94 37.08 15.77
C ASN A 814 -47.24 36.59 14.34
N LEU A 815 -46.63 35.48 13.93
CA LEU A 815 -46.93 34.80 12.66
C LEU A 815 -48.25 34.04 12.79
N LEU A 816 -49.21 34.33 11.90
CA LEU A 816 -50.54 33.72 11.88
C LEU A 816 -50.68 32.61 10.84
N ALA A 817 -50.05 32.79 9.68
CA ALA A 817 -49.99 31.81 8.61
C ALA A 817 -48.64 31.99 7.90
N ASP A 818 -48.06 30.88 7.45
CA ASP A 818 -46.72 30.85 6.86
C ASP A 818 -46.74 30.05 5.56
N GLU A 819 -46.06 30.57 4.54
CA GLU A 819 -45.91 29.95 3.22
C GLU A 819 -47.24 29.47 2.58
N ILE A 820 -48.31 30.22 2.79
CA ILE A 820 -49.63 29.89 2.21
C ILE A 820 -49.74 30.41 0.77
N THR A 821 -50.48 29.70 -0.08
CA THR A 821 -50.78 30.13 -1.46
C THR A 821 -52.18 30.72 -1.60
N ASP A 822 -53.02 30.55 -0.57
CA ASP A 822 -54.34 31.18 -0.49
C ASP A 822 -54.20 32.71 -0.41
N LEU A 823 -55.17 33.42 -0.97
CA LEU A 823 -55.20 34.90 -0.97
C LEU A 823 -56.13 35.48 0.11
N ASN A 824 -56.54 34.64 1.06
CA ASN A 824 -57.38 35.03 2.18
C ASN A 824 -57.06 34.20 3.44
N LEU A 825 -57.41 34.75 4.60
CA LEU A 825 -57.26 34.09 5.89
C LEU A 825 -58.45 34.45 6.80
N GLU A 826 -59.24 33.45 7.18
CA GLU A 826 -60.33 33.61 8.16
C GLU A 826 -59.77 33.67 9.59
N LEU A 827 -60.16 34.70 10.33
CA LEU A 827 -59.73 34.94 11.71
C LEU A 827 -60.96 34.99 12.63
N THR A 828 -60.90 34.29 13.76
CA THR A 828 -62.02 34.21 14.72
C THR A 828 -61.54 34.36 16.16
N GLY A 829 -62.42 34.81 17.05
CA GLY A 829 -62.19 34.83 18.49
C GLY A 829 -61.28 35.96 18.97
N TYR A 830 -61.15 37.06 18.21
CA TYR A 830 -60.43 38.24 18.66
C TYR A 830 -61.25 38.98 19.74
N THR A 831 -60.56 39.43 20.80
CA THR A 831 -61.18 40.15 21.93
C THR A 831 -61.15 41.66 21.71
N ASP A 832 -61.78 42.44 22.60
CA ASP A 832 -61.68 43.90 22.60
C ASP A 832 -60.22 44.36 22.50
N GLY A 833 -59.90 45.12 21.46
CA GLY A 833 -58.52 45.54 21.19
C GLY A 833 -58.31 46.16 19.81
N THR A 834 -57.10 46.67 19.60
CA THR A 834 -56.62 47.14 18.31
C THR A 834 -55.52 46.21 17.81
N TYR A 835 -55.70 45.71 16.59
CA TYR A 835 -54.81 44.73 15.96
C TYR A 835 -54.31 45.27 14.62
N TYR A 836 -53.04 45.05 14.33
CA TYR A 836 -52.41 45.46 13.08
C TYR A 836 -51.95 44.23 12.32
N PHE A 837 -52.34 44.15 11.06
CA PHE A 837 -52.03 43.03 10.18
C PHE A 837 -51.21 43.50 8.99
N ILE A 838 -50.30 42.63 8.54
CA ILE A 838 -49.54 42.81 7.31
C ILE A 838 -49.35 41.44 6.65
N VAL A 839 -49.32 41.42 5.32
CA VAL A 839 -48.98 40.23 4.53
C VAL A 839 -47.63 40.47 3.87
N VAL A 840 -46.79 39.45 3.92
CA VAL A 840 -45.54 39.39 3.16
C VAL A 840 -45.77 38.44 2.00
N SER A 841 -45.56 38.90 0.78
CA SER A 841 -45.42 37.99 -0.36
C SER A 841 -43.96 37.59 -0.47
N HIS A 842 -43.71 36.28 -0.52
CA HIS A 842 -42.38 35.70 -0.65
C HIS A 842 -42.21 35.13 -2.05
N ASN A 843 -40.99 35.27 -2.56
CA ASN A 843 -40.46 34.35 -3.55
C ASN A 843 -39.04 33.97 -3.14
N TYR A 844 -38.40 33.12 -3.93
CA TYR A 844 -37.00 32.76 -3.69
C TYR A 844 -36.04 33.97 -3.55
N TYR A 845 -36.38 35.12 -4.14
CA TYR A 845 -35.51 36.30 -4.25
C TYR A 845 -35.77 37.38 -3.19
N GLY A 846 -36.87 37.29 -2.44
CA GLY A 846 -37.14 38.14 -1.29
C GLY A 846 -38.60 38.45 -1.08
N ASP A 847 -38.81 39.53 -0.32
CA ASP A 847 -40.07 39.83 0.31
C ASP A 847 -40.60 41.19 -0.12
N THR A 848 -41.90 41.25 -0.41
CA THR A 848 -42.63 42.51 -0.55
C THR A 848 -43.75 42.59 0.46
N LEU A 849 -43.82 43.72 1.15
CA LEU A 849 -44.81 44.00 2.18
C LEU A 849 -46.09 44.57 1.56
N SER A 850 -47.24 44.11 2.05
CA SER A 850 -48.52 44.77 1.81
C SER A 850 -48.59 46.12 2.55
N ASN A 851 -49.66 46.88 2.32
CA ASN A 851 -50.08 47.89 3.31
C ASN A 851 -50.38 47.22 4.66
N CYS A 852 -50.08 47.91 5.77
CA CYS A 852 -50.53 47.50 7.10
C CYS A 852 -51.95 48.02 7.36
N ILE A 853 -52.88 47.14 7.76
CA ILE A 853 -54.25 47.51 8.12
C ILE A 853 -54.47 47.41 9.62
N GLN A 854 -55.29 48.31 10.16
CA GLN A 854 -55.70 48.34 11.56
C GLN A 854 -57.15 47.86 11.68
N ILE A 855 -57.40 46.91 12.58
CA ILE A 855 -58.74 46.42 12.91
C ILE A 855 -58.99 46.67 14.41
N ASN A 856 -60.08 47.37 14.72
CA ASN A 856 -60.52 47.61 16.09
C ASN A 856 -61.68 46.68 16.41
N VAL A 857 -61.51 45.79 17.38
CA VAL A 857 -62.57 44.88 17.84
C VAL A 857 -63.20 45.47 19.10
N THR A 858 -64.53 45.51 19.14
CA THR A 858 -65.35 45.93 20.29
C THR A 858 -66.58 45.05 20.37
N LEU A 859 -66.44 43.94 21.09
CA LEU A 859 -67.47 42.96 21.32
C LEU A 859 -68.62 43.61 22.09
N SER A 860 -69.82 43.53 21.51
CA SER A 860 -71.02 43.99 22.21
C SER A 860 -71.25 43.11 23.44
N SER A 861 -71.04 43.64 24.65
CA SER A 861 -71.24 42.90 25.89
C SER A 861 -72.70 42.45 26.04
N THR A 862 -73.03 41.25 25.56
CA THR A 862 -74.24 40.56 25.96
C THR A 862 -73.99 39.92 27.32
N THR A 863 -74.59 40.50 28.35
CA THR A 863 -74.57 40.02 29.74
C THR A 863 -74.89 38.52 29.80
N PRO A 864 -74.01 37.66 30.34
CA PRO A 864 -74.23 36.23 30.36
C PRO A 864 -75.31 35.89 31.39
N THR A 865 -76.40 35.28 30.94
CA THR A 865 -77.38 34.64 31.83
C THR A 865 -76.88 33.25 32.17
N SER A 866 -76.66 33.04 33.46
CA SER A 866 -76.35 31.77 34.13
C SER A 866 -77.32 30.66 33.72
N GLY A 867 -76.77 29.51 33.30
CA GLY A 867 -77.51 28.28 33.05
C GLY A 867 -76.57 27.07 33.00
N ILE A 868 -76.43 26.37 34.12
CA ILE A 868 -75.74 25.06 34.24
C ILE A 868 -76.69 23.94 33.79
N PRO A 869 -76.23 23.03 32.90
CA PRO A 869 -76.34 21.57 33.15
C PRO A 869 -75.00 20.90 32.76
N GLY A 870 -74.40 19.95 33.48
CA GLY A 870 -74.97 18.74 34.06
C GLY A 870 -74.46 17.50 33.29
N TYR A 871 -73.30 16.96 33.74
CA TYR A 871 -72.66 15.64 33.46
C TYR A 871 -72.02 15.43 32.06
N HIS A 872 -70.86 14.77 31.88
CA HIS A 872 -70.41 13.50 32.48
C HIS A 872 -68.86 13.39 32.67
N LEU A 873 -68.42 13.40 33.93
CA LEU A 873 -67.05 13.03 34.36
C LEU A 873 -66.67 11.57 34.03
N ALA A 874 -67.65 10.75 33.60
CA ALA A 874 -67.46 9.33 33.26
C ALA A 874 -66.68 9.11 31.95
N PHE A 875 -66.74 10.04 30.98
CA PHE A 875 -66.02 9.91 29.71
C PHE A 875 -64.54 10.27 29.83
N ILE A 876 -64.18 11.19 30.73
CA ILE A 876 -62.78 11.58 30.99
C ILE A 876 -62.04 10.50 31.79
N LEU A 877 -62.72 9.78 32.68
CA LEU A 877 -62.13 8.64 33.39
C LEU A 877 -61.96 7.41 32.49
N LEU A 878 -62.85 7.19 31.50
CA LEU A 878 -62.72 6.12 30.51
C LEU A 878 -61.58 6.38 29.51
N SER A 879 -61.40 7.64 29.06
CA SER A 879 -60.31 7.99 28.13
C SER A 879 -58.92 7.88 28.77
N MET A 880 -58.78 8.26 30.05
CA MET A 880 -57.53 8.10 30.80
C MET A 880 -57.19 6.63 31.09
N LEU A 881 -58.19 5.75 31.30
CA LEU A 881 -57.96 4.31 31.46
C LEU A 881 -57.47 3.67 30.15
N SER A 882 -58.00 4.07 28.98
CA SER A 882 -57.54 3.60 27.67
C SER A 882 -56.14 4.10 27.30
N ILE A 883 -55.77 5.34 27.63
CA ILE A 883 -54.42 5.87 27.38
C ILE A 883 -53.39 5.18 28.31
N THR A 884 -53.76 4.88 29.55
CA THR A 884 -52.89 4.14 30.49
C THR A 884 -52.67 2.69 30.04
N LEU A 885 -53.70 2.02 29.49
CA LEU A 885 -53.58 0.66 28.94
C LEU A 885 -52.77 0.60 27.63
N ILE A 886 -52.81 1.65 26.81
CA ILE A 886 -52.00 1.78 25.58
C ILE A 886 -50.52 2.00 25.93
N LEU A 887 -50.22 2.84 26.93
CA LEU A 887 -48.85 3.10 27.39
C LEU A 887 -48.22 1.91 28.15
N ILE A 888 -49.02 1.05 28.78
CA ILE A 888 -48.54 -0.22 29.39
C ILE A 888 -48.26 -1.28 28.31
N LYS A 889 -48.97 -1.25 27.16
CA LYS A 889 -48.75 -2.19 26.05
C LYS A 889 -47.55 -1.82 25.16
N SER A 890 -47.16 -0.54 25.09
CA SER A 890 -46.00 -0.09 24.31
C SER A 890 -44.66 -0.21 25.02
N LYS A 891 -44.62 -0.59 26.31
CA LYS A 891 -43.38 -0.83 27.09
C LYS A 891 -43.03 -2.31 27.31
N PHE A 892 -43.71 -3.24 26.65
CA PHE A 892 -43.45 -4.69 26.76
C PHE A 892 -43.10 -5.36 25.41
N LYS A 893 -42.59 -4.60 24.44
CA LYS A 893 -42.18 -5.13 23.13
C LYS A 893 -40.75 -4.74 22.74
N ASP A 894 -39.83 -4.75 23.72
CA ASP A 894 -38.37 -4.68 23.50
C ASP A 894 -37.65 -5.70 24.41
N TYR A 895 -38.08 -6.96 24.35
CA TYR A 895 -37.28 -8.11 24.80
C TYR A 895 -37.65 -9.32 23.91
N HIS A 896 -36.68 -9.79 23.12
CA HIS A 896 -36.71 -10.79 22.03
C HIS A 896 -37.07 -10.28 20.63
N ASN A 897 -36.09 -9.70 19.93
CA ASN A 897 -35.15 -10.44 19.07
C ASN A 897 -33.82 -9.69 18.98
#